data_AF-A0AAV5YJW2-F1
#
_entry.id   AF-A0AAV5YJW2-F1
#
_cell.length_a   1.000
_cell.length_b   1.000
_cell.length_c   1.000
_cell.angle_alpha   90.00
_cell.angle_beta   90.00
_cell.angle_gamma   90.00
#
_symmetry.space_group_name_H-M   'P 1'
#
loop_
_entity.id
_entity.type
_entity.pdbx_description
1 polymer ?
#
loop_
_entity_poly.entity_id
_entity_poly.type
_entity_poly.pdbx_seq_one_letter_code
_entity_poly.pdbx_strand_id
1 'polypeptide(L)'
;MALADLLKDSRLTPPTRDDDLRRLTADFVRRRVRRLVELNPADADPARPGDITSAATRALADIIAGELSKVQAASAEILRRVAADPAHLPLDPATVRKRGTKRPPLPLKSALANRRRLVRCIVYQAAAADITLADPGGLDRLHRLCDRRLHIVERMLYDVGRVAGRAWGRGQIEAHRGGPWLDGYERLFEYPRVPRSVFLSACRPDQFGRCTTPMQAWGAPSGDLYLEAAIQSNPGTRASWTRQEYELDYAPAGGLDAVAAIQKLFQPSPDYLARNLMYCDHTIHALHLEALVFAMTKRGRGTAWLADEAAAQGPRWLRIHVPLNSDRAERFLGSDKEPLFFEHATVRQADLQVGDHLIVYNHPAYAKATVGGVWKLENAVVVQTSPALLMQGHGSPLRTQGGMWDEMISLFTAELDQRRADVEGLARVLSFGSGTLTVDTAKFLMPGIHVDIVSDDPGEAVLAADRQITAVTGRVIRYSGASASAPTRHRLRRARTKKFDADYEAIDGLSFLLVRRVAAAASQYDAASQKADWFLAWKGDAADEAIRKDAARAAFVKAQHLIDYTQERDGGTTRTIGWFPLWRPSRKGGGPLRRDGKIVRIEPVKVEQRQVAGWTWFFDPDPARRDLVPVVRPREL
;
A
#
# COMPACT_ATOMS: atom_id res chain seq x y z
N MET A 1 -27.00 2.86 30.88
CA MET A 1 -27.59 1.80 30.04
C MET A 1 -27.30 2.13 28.61
N ALA A 2 -26.94 1.10 27.85
CA ALA A 2 -25.94 1.23 26.82
C ALA A 2 -26.56 1.41 25.44
N LEU A 3 -25.81 1.97 24.49
CA LEU A 3 -26.02 1.90 23.03
C LEU A 3 -26.55 0.52 22.57
N ALA A 4 -26.15 -0.56 23.25
CA ALA A 4 -26.67 -1.91 23.03
C ALA A 4 -28.19 -2.05 23.21
N ASP A 5 -28.81 -1.35 24.15
CA ASP A 5 -30.26 -1.37 24.38
C ASP A 5 -31.00 -0.57 23.32
N LEU A 6 -30.43 0.55 22.87
CA LEU A 6 -30.93 1.33 21.74
C LEU A 6 -30.88 0.51 20.45
N LEU A 7 -29.84 -0.31 20.27
CA LEU A 7 -29.74 -1.27 19.16
C LEU A 7 -30.67 -2.49 19.29
N LYS A 8 -31.29 -2.72 20.44
CA LYS A 8 -32.35 -3.73 20.62
C LYS A 8 -33.74 -3.14 20.41
N ASP A 9 -33.87 -1.81 20.35
CA ASP A 9 -35.15 -1.16 20.10
C ASP A 9 -35.67 -1.56 18.71
N SER A 10 -36.80 -2.26 18.67
CA SER A 10 -37.43 -2.74 17.45
C SER A 10 -37.90 -1.61 16.52
N ARG A 11 -38.09 -0.39 17.04
CA ARG A 11 -38.38 0.80 16.22
C ARG A 11 -37.16 1.22 15.39
N LEU A 12 -35.97 1.00 15.93
CA LEU A 12 -34.70 1.36 15.30
C LEU A 12 -34.12 0.21 14.49
N THR A 13 -34.33 -1.02 14.91
CA THR A 13 -33.84 -2.22 14.21
C THR A 13 -34.98 -3.21 14.02
N PRO A 14 -35.98 -2.87 13.19
CA PRO A 14 -37.14 -3.73 13.00
C PRO A 14 -36.70 -5.11 12.51
N PRO A 15 -37.36 -6.19 12.97
CA PRO A 15 -37.08 -7.54 12.51
C PRO A 15 -37.38 -7.62 11.00
N THR A 16 -36.35 -7.44 10.19
CA THR A 16 -36.39 -7.57 8.73
C THR A 16 -35.72 -8.87 8.31
N ARG A 17 -36.20 -9.46 7.20
CA ARG A 17 -35.52 -10.58 6.53
C ARG A 17 -34.29 -10.12 5.73
N ASP A 18 -34.13 -8.81 5.51
CA ASP A 18 -32.96 -8.22 4.87
C ASP A 18 -31.86 -7.94 5.91
N ASP A 19 -31.01 -8.94 6.15
CA ASP A 19 -29.90 -8.86 7.10
C ASP A 19 -28.94 -7.69 6.80
N ASP A 20 -28.76 -7.32 5.53
CA ASP A 20 -27.90 -6.20 5.13
C ASP A 20 -28.51 -4.87 5.57
N LEU A 21 -29.82 -4.68 5.33
CA LEU A 21 -30.53 -3.48 5.78
C LEU A 21 -30.48 -3.36 7.31
N ARG A 22 -30.71 -4.45 8.04
CA ARG A 22 -30.63 -4.45 9.52
C ARG A 22 -29.26 -3.98 10.01
N ARG A 23 -28.17 -4.47 9.39
CA ARG A 23 -26.79 -4.07 9.75
C ARG A 23 -26.53 -2.60 9.41
N LEU A 24 -26.97 -2.14 8.25
CA LEU A 24 -26.82 -0.74 7.84
C LEU A 24 -27.57 0.22 8.76
N THR A 25 -28.78 -0.15 9.17
CA THR A 25 -29.55 0.62 10.14
C THR A 25 -28.85 0.66 11.50
N ALA A 26 -28.34 -0.49 11.98
CA ALA A 26 -27.57 -0.52 13.22
C ALA A 26 -26.30 0.37 13.13
N ASP A 27 -25.61 0.37 11.99
CA ASP A 27 -24.44 1.24 11.78
C ASP A 27 -24.81 2.73 11.71
N PHE A 28 -25.93 3.07 11.06
CA PHE A 28 -26.49 4.43 11.09
C PHE A 28 -26.78 4.88 12.52
N VAL A 29 -27.48 4.06 13.30
CA VAL A 29 -27.80 4.33 14.70
C VAL A 29 -26.53 4.61 15.51
N ARG A 30 -25.51 3.74 15.43
CA ARG A 30 -24.25 3.92 16.16
C ARG A 30 -23.56 5.24 15.82
N ARG A 31 -23.46 5.56 14.54
CA ARG A 31 -22.81 6.78 14.04
C ARG A 31 -23.60 8.02 14.42
N ARG A 32 -24.92 7.96 14.29
CA ARG A 32 -25.81 9.08 14.60
C ARG A 32 -25.82 9.38 16.09
N VAL A 33 -25.87 8.37 16.96
CA VAL A 33 -25.71 8.55 18.41
C VAL A 33 -24.39 9.23 18.73
N ARG A 34 -23.26 8.76 18.16
CA ARG A 34 -21.95 9.40 18.36
C ARG A 34 -21.98 10.87 17.96
N ARG A 35 -22.55 11.18 16.79
CA ARG A 35 -22.66 12.55 16.30
C ARG A 35 -23.52 13.43 17.20
N LEU A 36 -24.64 12.90 17.71
CA LEU A 36 -25.50 13.63 18.64
C LEU A 36 -24.81 13.88 19.99
N VAL A 37 -24.03 12.92 20.49
CA VAL A 37 -23.22 13.07 21.70
C VAL A 37 -22.09 14.10 21.50
N GLU A 38 -21.46 14.16 20.32
CA GLU A 38 -20.49 15.21 20.00
C GLU A 38 -21.11 16.60 20.02
N LEU A 39 -22.37 16.72 19.56
CA LEU A 39 -23.12 17.98 19.58
C LEU A 39 -23.68 18.31 20.96
N ASN A 40 -23.95 17.29 21.78
CA ASN A 40 -24.43 17.42 23.15
C ASN A 40 -23.66 16.48 24.10
N PRO A 41 -22.47 16.90 24.59
CA PRO A 41 -21.62 16.05 25.43
C PRO A 41 -22.28 15.57 26.74
N ALA A 42 -23.35 16.24 27.20
CA ALA A 42 -24.11 15.82 28.39
C ALA A 42 -24.81 14.46 28.22
N ASP A 43 -25.02 14.00 26.98
CA ASP A 43 -25.62 12.70 26.69
C ASP A 43 -24.62 11.55 26.81
N ALA A 44 -23.31 11.84 26.87
CA ALA A 44 -22.25 10.85 27.02
C ALA A 44 -22.25 10.23 28.42
N ASP A 45 -22.00 8.93 28.52
CA ASP A 45 -21.74 8.28 29.80
C ASP A 45 -20.28 8.51 30.24
N PRO A 46 -20.01 9.29 31.30
CA PRO A 46 -18.65 9.58 31.75
C PRO A 46 -17.93 8.33 32.28
N ALA A 47 -18.67 7.32 32.76
CA ALA A 47 -18.09 6.06 33.23
C ALA A 47 -17.78 5.10 32.07
N ARG A 48 -18.35 5.33 30.89
CA ARG A 48 -18.24 4.45 29.71
C ARG A 48 -18.03 5.30 28.45
N PRO A 49 -16.80 5.75 28.18
CA PRO A 49 -16.50 6.57 27.00
C PRO A 49 -17.01 5.94 25.71
N GLY A 50 -17.78 6.72 24.93
CA GLY A 50 -18.42 6.28 23.69
C GLY A 50 -19.80 5.65 23.86
N ASP A 51 -20.31 5.57 25.09
CA ASP A 51 -21.68 5.16 25.40
C ASP A 51 -22.55 6.37 25.81
N ILE A 52 -23.86 6.15 25.97
CA ILE A 52 -24.84 7.16 26.37
C ILE A 52 -25.40 6.93 27.77
N THR A 53 -25.88 7.99 28.40
CA THR A 53 -26.58 7.89 29.69
C THR A 53 -27.94 7.20 29.53
N SER A 54 -28.42 6.57 30.60
CA SER A 54 -29.77 5.98 30.62
C SER A 54 -30.86 7.04 30.38
N ALA A 55 -30.62 8.28 30.81
CA ALA A 55 -31.54 9.40 30.62
C ALA A 55 -31.64 9.81 29.14
N ALA A 56 -30.50 9.87 28.43
CA ALA A 56 -30.45 10.22 27.01
C ALA A 56 -31.05 9.12 26.10
N THR A 57 -31.03 7.85 26.54
CA THR A 57 -31.42 6.70 25.70
C THR A 57 -32.80 6.84 25.07
N ARG A 58 -33.83 7.23 25.83
CA ARG A 58 -35.20 7.35 25.31
C ARG A 58 -35.32 8.50 24.31
N ALA A 59 -34.80 9.68 24.66
CA ALA A 59 -34.85 10.86 23.81
C ALA A 59 -34.12 10.63 22.48
N LEU A 60 -32.91 10.05 22.52
CA LEU A 60 -32.15 9.70 21.33
C LEU A 60 -32.86 8.64 20.48
N ALA A 61 -33.53 7.66 21.11
CA ALA A 61 -34.30 6.67 20.37
C ALA A 61 -35.47 7.31 19.59
N ASP A 62 -36.18 8.26 20.19
CA ASP A 62 -37.29 8.96 19.52
C ASP A 62 -36.79 9.86 18.37
N ILE A 63 -35.69 10.58 18.57
CA ILE A 63 -35.03 11.37 17.52
C ILE A 63 -34.63 10.47 16.36
N ILE A 64 -33.87 9.41 16.62
CA ILE A 64 -33.32 8.54 15.57
C ILE A 64 -34.42 7.77 14.84
N ALA A 65 -35.51 7.38 15.53
CA ALA A 65 -36.65 6.73 14.89
C ALA A 65 -37.31 7.66 13.86
N GLY A 66 -37.48 8.94 14.20
CA GLY A 66 -37.96 9.97 13.27
C GLY A 66 -37.04 10.15 12.07
N GLU A 67 -35.73 10.26 12.33
CA GLU A 67 -34.70 10.42 11.29
C GLU A 67 -34.61 9.22 10.34
N LEU A 68 -34.71 7.99 10.85
CA LEU A 68 -34.54 6.77 10.07
C LEU A 68 -35.53 6.66 8.91
N SER A 69 -36.78 7.09 9.11
CA SER A 69 -37.79 7.13 8.05
C SER A 69 -37.37 8.02 6.88
N LYS A 70 -36.76 9.18 7.18
CA LYS A 70 -36.21 10.11 6.18
C LYS A 70 -35.07 9.45 5.42
N VAL A 71 -34.15 8.80 6.13
CA VAL A 71 -33.00 8.10 5.52
C VAL A 71 -33.44 6.98 4.59
N GLN A 72 -34.48 6.22 4.97
CA GLN A 72 -35.06 5.18 4.13
C GLN A 72 -35.69 5.75 2.85
N ALA A 73 -36.48 6.81 2.98
CA ALA A 73 -37.09 7.50 1.83
C ALA A 73 -36.02 8.08 0.89
N ALA A 74 -35.02 8.77 1.44
CA ALA A 74 -33.88 9.28 0.69
C ALA A 74 -33.12 8.15 -0.02
N SER A 75 -32.85 7.04 0.66
CA SER A 75 -32.16 5.89 0.06
C SER A 75 -32.93 5.28 -1.11
N ALA A 76 -34.25 5.17 -1.00
CA ALA A 76 -35.09 4.68 -2.10
C ALA A 76 -35.07 5.63 -3.30
N GLU A 77 -35.14 6.94 -3.06
CA GLU A 77 -35.11 7.95 -4.12
C GLU A 77 -33.75 8.05 -4.81
N ILE A 78 -32.65 8.06 -4.06
CA ILE A 78 -31.30 8.04 -4.64
C ILE A 78 -31.08 6.76 -5.44
N LEU A 79 -31.53 5.62 -4.94
CA LEU A 79 -31.45 4.36 -5.69
C LEU A 79 -32.23 4.42 -7.00
N ARG A 80 -33.44 5.01 -7.00
CA ARG A 80 -34.25 5.20 -8.21
C ARG A 80 -33.52 6.07 -9.23
N ARG A 81 -32.94 7.20 -8.79
CA ARG A 81 -32.15 8.11 -9.64
C ARG A 81 -30.93 7.42 -10.24
N VAL A 82 -30.15 6.70 -9.42
CA VAL A 82 -28.96 5.96 -9.86
C VAL A 82 -29.33 4.82 -10.81
N ALA A 83 -30.43 4.11 -10.56
CA ALA A 83 -30.88 3.01 -11.42
C ALA A 83 -31.37 3.48 -12.79
N ALA A 84 -31.90 4.70 -12.88
CA ALA A 84 -32.33 5.32 -14.13
C ALA A 84 -31.19 5.99 -14.90
N ASP A 85 -29.98 6.09 -14.32
CA ASP A 85 -28.86 6.80 -14.91
C ASP A 85 -27.97 5.85 -15.74
N PRO A 86 -27.91 6.03 -17.08
CA PRO A 86 -27.07 5.22 -17.95
C PRO A 86 -25.58 5.56 -17.86
N ALA A 87 -25.21 6.68 -17.22
CA ALA A 87 -23.82 7.13 -17.16
C ALA A 87 -22.97 6.35 -16.14
N HIS A 88 -23.61 5.72 -15.14
CA HIS A 88 -22.94 4.80 -14.22
C HIS A 88 -22.53 3.52 -14.95
N LEU A 89 -21.36 2.96 -14.62
CA LEU A 89 -20.77 1.86 -15.39
C LEU A 89 -21.71 0.64 -15.44
N PRO A 90 -21.88 -0.04 -16.59
CA PRO A 90 -22.64 -1.27 -16.62
C PRO A 90 -21.86 -2.35 -15.85
N LEU A 91 -22.35 -2.71 -14.66
CA LEU A 91 -21.63 -3.62 -13.76
C LEU A 91 -21.88 -5.10 -14.08
N ASP A 92 -22.49 -5.43 -15.22
CA ASP A 92 -22.91 -6.80 -15.48
C ASP A 92 -21.71 -7.78 -15.39
N PRO A 93 -21.91 -9.01 -14.88
CA PRO A 93 -20.82 -9.95 -14.70
C PRO A 93 -20.06 -10.29 -15.98
N ALA A 94 -20.63 -10.12 -17.18
CA ALA A 94 -19.90 -10.33 -18.42
C ALA A 94 -18.92 -9.18 -18.69
N THR A 95 -19.32 -7.92 -18.47
CA THR A 95 -18.42 -6.75 -18.53
C THR A 95 -17.30 -6.86 -17.50
N VAL A 96 -17.62 -7.26 -16.26
CA VAL A 96 -16.63 -7.49 -15.19
C VAL A 96 -15.68 -8.65 -15.51
N ARG A 97 -16.20 -9.74 -16.10
CA ARG A 97 -15.38 -10.89 -16.55
C ARG A 97 -14.52 -10.58 -17.76
N LYS A 98 -15.01 -9.80 -18.73
CA LYS A 98 -14.25 -9.33 -19.90
C LYS A 98 -13.02 -8.51 -19.48
N ARG A 99 -13.12 -7.75 -18.39
CA ARG A 99 -12.00 -7.01 -17.78
C ARG A 99 -11.04 -7.89 -16.96
N GLY A 100 -11.13 -9.22 -17.08
CA GLY A 100 -10.14 -10.17 -16.56
C GLY A 100 -10.38 -10.64 -15.12
N THR A 101 -11.32 -10.07 -14.37
CA THR A 101 -11.58 -10.51 -13.00
C THR A 101 -12.39 -11.83 -13.01
N LYS A 102 -11.69 -12.98 -13.00
CA LYS A 102 -12.34 -14.30 -13.11
C LYS A 102 -13.34 -14.62 -11.98
N ARG A 103 -13.34 -13.87 -10.87
CA ARG A 103 -14.38 -13.80 -9.83
C ARG A 103 -14.07 -12.61 -8.92
N PRO A 104 -15.00 -11.69 -8.63
CA PRO A 104 -14.83 -10.80 -7.49
C PRO A 104 -14.68 -11.65 -6.21
N PRO A 105 -13.77 -11.30 -5.29
CA PRO A 105 -13.44 -12.10 -4.09
C PRO A 105 -14.57 -12.18 -3.05
N LEU A 106 -15.71 -11.55 -3.29
CA LEU A 106 -16.95 -11.80 -2.56
C LEU A 106 -18.00 -12.40 -3.50
N PRO A 107 -18.92 -13.24 -3.00
CA PRO A 107 -20.13 -13.63 -3.74
C PRO A 107 -21.06 -12.41 -3.83
N LEU A 108 -20.66 -11.47 -4.67
CA LEU A 108 -21.44 -10.38 -5.18
C LEU A 108 -22.64 -11.00 -5.92
N LYS A 109 -23.78 -11.16 -5.22
CA LYS A 109 -24.97 -11.89 -5.71
C LYS A 109 -25.37 -11.49 -7.14
N SER A 110 -25.39 -10.19 -7.39
CA SER A 110 -25.45 -9.59 -8.71
C SER A 110 -24.91 -8.16 -8.64
N ALA A 111 -24.58 -7.60 -9.80
CA ALA A 111 -24.04 -6.26 -9.87
C ALA A 111 -25.03 -5.18 -9.40
N LEU A 112 -26.29 -5.33 -9.78
CA LEU A 112 -27.39 -4.49 -9.32
C LEU A 112 -27.58 -4.58 -7.80
N ALA A 113 -27.47 -5.78 -7.21
CA ALA A 113 -27.56 -5.96 -5.76
C ALA A 113 -26.41 -5.24 -5.04
N ASN A 114 -25.19 -5.27 -5.60
CA ASN A 114 -24.06 -4.55 -5.01
C ASN A 114 -24.23 -3.05 -5.12
N ARG A 115 -24.63 -2.53 -6.28
CA ARG A 115 -24.89 -1.10 -6.46
C ARG A 115 -25.95 -0.62 -5.48
N ARG A 116 -27.07 -1.35 -5.37
CA ARG A 116 -28.12 -1.08 -4.38
C ARG A 116 -27.54 -0.99 -2.97
N ARG A 117 -26.68 -1.94 -2.60
CA ARG A 117 -26.03 -1.98 -1.30
C ARG A 117 -25.06 -0.81 -1.10
N LEU A 118 -24.22 -0.49 -2.08
CA LEU A 118 -23.29 0.64 -2.02
C LEU A 118 -24.03 1.98 -1.88
N VAL A 119 -25.10 2.18 -2.66
CA VAL A 119 -25.97 3.36 -2.55
C VAL A 119 -26.56 3.46 -1.14
N ARG A 120 -27.10 2.37 -0.59
CA ARG A 120 -27.60 2.33 0.79
C ARG A 120 -26.49 2.67 1.80
N CYS A 121 -25.30 2.08 1.68
CA CYS A 121 -24.15 2.40 2.54
C CYS A 121 -23.85 3.89 2.50
N ILE A 122 -23.69 4.48 1.30
CA ILE A 122 -23.34 5.89 1.14
C ILE A 122 -24.42 6.78 1.75
N VAL A 123 -25.71 6.52 1.45
CA VAL A 123 -26.82 7.33 1.95
C VAL A 123 -26.93 7.26 3.47
N TYR A 124 -26.89 6.06 4.05
CA TYR A 124 -26.99 5.89 5.51
C TYR A 124 -25.80 6.54 6.22
N GLN A 125 -24.58 6.42 5.68
CA GLN A 125 -23.39 7.01 6.28
C GLN A 125 -23.38 8.53 6.18
N ALA A 126 -23.78 9.08 5.04
CA ALA A 126 -23.87 10.52 4.83
C ALA A 126 -24.93 11.13 5.75
N ALA A 127 -26.12 10.53 5.81
CA ALA A 127 -27.21 10.99 6.67
C ALA A 127 -26.92 10.84 8.18
N ALA A 128 -26.09 9.86 8.57
CA ALA A 128 -25.62 9.76 9.95
C ALA A 128 -24.76 10.96 10.37
N ALA A 129 -23.94 11.47 9.44
CA ALA A 129 -23.07 12.62 9.66
C ALA A 129 -23.84 13.95 9.62
N ASP A 130 -24.73 14.10 8.63
CA ASP A 130 -25.61 15.25 8.45
C ASP A 130 -27.00 14.77 8.01
N ILE A 131 -27.99 14.84 8.92
CA ILE A 131 -29.35 14.37 8.64
C ILE A 131 -30.08 15.23 7.61
N THR A 132 -29.68 16.48 7.40
CA THR A 132 -30.34 17.40 6.46
C THR A 132 -30.21 16.93 5.01
N LEU A 133 -29.21 16.09 4.73
CA LEU A 133 -29.05 15.38 3.45
C LEU A 133 -30.23 14.48 3.08
N ALA A 134 -30.92 13.93 4.09
CA ALA A 134 -32.06 13.04 3.91
C ALA A 134 -33.39 13.80 3.79
N ASP A 135 -33.41 15.11 4.04
CA ASP A 135 -34.60 15.94 3.82
C ASP A 135 -34.84 16.14 2.30
N PRO A 136 -36.09 16.40 1.86
CA PRO A 136 -36.39 16.59 0.44
C PRO A 136 -35.52 17.64 -0.27
N GLY A 137 -35.19 18.74 0.42
CA GLY A 137 -34.30 19.79 -0.10
C GLY A 137 -32.82 19.40 -0.16
N GLY A 138 -32.40 18.36 0.58
CA GLY A 138 -31.03 17.85 0.63
C GLY A 138 -30.72 16.77 -0.43
N LEU A 139 -31.75 16.18 -1.05
CA LEU A 139 -31.60 15.01 -1.93
C LEU A 139 -30.69 15.25 -3.13
N ASP A 140 -30.63 16.47 -3.67
CA ASP A 140 -29.74 16.79 -4.78
C ASP A 140 -28.27 16.80 -4.35
N ARG A 141 -27.99 17.33 -3.16
CA ARG A 141 -26.64 17.32 -2.58
C ARG A 141 -26.22 15.88 -2.23
N LEU A 142 -27.13 15.11 -1.64
CA LEU A 142 -26.93 13.69 -1.36
C LEU A 142 -26.68 12.86 -2.62
N HIS A 143 -27.41 13.13 -3.71
CA HIS A 143 -27.19 12.48 -5.01
C HIS A 143 -25.82 12.81 -5.60
N ARG A 144 -25.35 14.06 -5.48
CA ARG A 144 -23.98 14.45 -5.90
C ARG A 144 -22.92 13.69 -5.13
N LEU A 145 -23.06 13.61 -3.81
CA LEU A 145 -22.15 12.86 -2.95
C LEU A 145 -22.17 11.36 -3.30
N CYS A 146 -23.36 10.79 -3.52
CA CYS A 146 -23.53 9.39 -3.89
C CYS A 146 -22.86 9.07 -5.21
N ASP A 147 -23.07 9.88 -6.25
CA ASP A 147 -22.47 9.69 -7.56
C ASP A 147 -20.94 9.67 -7.48
N ARG A 148 -20.33 10.65 -6.80
CA ARG A 148 -18.87 10.74 -6.71
C ARG A 148 -18.28 9.50 -6.03
N ARG A 149 -18.85 9.07 -4.91
CA ARG A 149 -18.36 7.92 -4.13
C ARG A 149 -18.60 6.60 -4.83
N LEU A 150 -19.78 6.44 -5.43
CA LEU A 150 -20.13 5.24 -6.18
C LEU A 150 -19.20 5.10 -7.39
N HIS A 151 -18.98 6.17 -8.13
CA HIS A 151 -18.14 6.16 -9.33
C HIS A 151 -16.68 5.76 -9.05
N ILE A 152 -16.08 6.31 -7.98
CA ILE A 152 -14.73 5.91 -7.54
C ILE A 152 -14.68 4.40 -7.25
N VAL A 153 -15.66 3.89 -6.50
CA VAL A 153 -15.69 2.48 -6.10
C VAL A 153 -15.96 1.55 -7.28
N GLU A 154 -16.80 1.95 -8.22
CA GLU A 154 -17.04 1.19 -9.45
C GLU A 154 -15.75 1.12 -10.28
N ARG A 155 -15.07 2.24 -10.54
CA ARG A 155 -13.76 2.23 -11.20
C ARG A 155 -12.75 1.36 -10.46
N MET A 156 -12.68 1.48 -9.14
CA MET A 156 -11.74 0.71 -8.34
C MET A 156 -11.96 -0.80 -8.47
N LEU A 157 -13.20 -1.25 -8.31
CA LEU A 157 -13.57 -2.66 -8.33
C LEU A 157 -13.39 -3.31 -9.71
N TYR A 158 -13.71 -2.57 -10.78
CA TYR A 158 -13.85 -3.16 -12.11
C TYR A 158 -12.67 -2.88 -13.04
N ASP A 159 -11.94 -1.78 -12.80
CA ASP A 159 -10.94 -1.28 -13.76
C ASP A 159 -9.51 -1.24 -13.22
N VAL A 160 -9.37 -1.15 -11.89
CA VAL A 160 -8.07 -0.96 -11.21
C VAL A 160 -7.63 -2.19 -10.42
N GLY A 161 -8.58 -2.95 -9.88
CA GLY A 161 -8.34 -4.11 -9.02
C GLY A 161 -7.48 -5.21 -9.64
N ARG A 162 -6.83 -6.02 -8.78
CA ARG A 162 -5.95 -7.12 -9.21
C ARG A 162 -6.67 -8.15 -10.08
N VAL A 163 -5.98 -8.59 -11.13
CA VAL A 163 -6.25 -9.85 -11.82
C VAL A 163 -5.16 -10.87 -11.48
N ALA A 164 -5.56 -12.11 -11.15
CA ALA A 164 -4.63 -13.18 -10.86
C ALA A 164 -3.98 -13.70 -12.15
N GLY A 165 -2.63 -13.73 -12.19
CA GLY A 165 -1.85 -14.28 -13.29
C GLY A 165 -1.65 -13.31 -14.44
N ARG A 166 -0.42 -12.79 -14.59
CA ARG A 166 0.03 -12.16 -15.83
C ARG A 166 0.48 -13.28 -16.78
N ALA A 167 -0.03 -13.29 -18.02
CA ALA A 167 0.29 -14.33 -18.99
C ALA A 167 1.49 -13.95 -19.89
N TRP A 168 2.51 -13.30 -19.35
CA TRP A 168 3.74 -13.07 -20.12
C TRP A 168 4.66 -14.27 -20.05
N GLY A 169 4.86 -14.93 -21.18
CA GLY A 169 5.95 -15.89 -21.34
C GLY A 169 7.27 -15.17 -21.65
N ARG A 170 8.41 -15.72 -21.21
CA ARG A 170 9.74 -15.19 -21.59
C ARG A 170 9.90 -15.09 -23.11
N GLY A 171 9.48 -16.11 -23.85
CA GLY A 171 9.54 -16.10 -25.32
C GLY A 171 8.72 -14.97 -25.96
N GLN A 172 7.56 -14.62 -25.39
CA GLN A 172 6.76 -13.49 -25.86
C GLN A 172 7.50 -12.17 -25.65
N ILE A 173 8.07 -11.96 -24.45
CA ILE A 173 8.82 -10.73 -24.15
C ILE A 173 10.09 -10.62 -24.99
N GLU A 174 10.77 -11.74 -25.25
CA GLU A 174 11.94 -11.77 -26.12
C GLU A 174 11.62 -11.44 -27.58
N ALA A 175 10.47 -11.91 -28.09
CA ALA A 175 9.98 -11.60 -29.42
C ALA A 175 9.51 -10.13 -29.55
N HIS A 176 9.04 -9.53 -28.46
CA HIS A 176 8.47 -8.17 -28.44
C HIS A 176 9.14 -7.28 -27.38
N ARG A 177 10.47 -7.16 -27.42
CA ARG A 177 11.25 -6.46 -26.38
C ARG A 177 10.79 -5.02 -26.12
N GLY A 178 10.33 -4.31 -27.15
CA GLY A 178 9.85 -2.93 -27.08
C GLY A 178 8.33 -2.78 -26.96
N GLY A 179 7.60 -3.90 -26.87
CA GLY A 179 6.16 -3.93 -26.96
C GLY A 179 5.64 -4.34 -28.35
N PRO A 180 4.31 -4.50 -28.49
CA PRO A 180 3.33 -4.45 -27.40
C PRO A 180 3.45 -5.65 -26.45
N TRP A 181 3.17 -5.45 -25.16
CA TRP A 181 3.19 -6.51 -24.14
C TRP A 181 1.77 -6.92 -23.78
N LEU A 182 1.13 -7.64 -24.69
CA LEU A 182 -0.23 -8.13 -24.53
C LEU A 182 -0.29 -9.15 -23.38
N ASP A 183 -1.10 -8.89 -22.35
CA ASP A 183 -1.28 -9.78 -21.20
C ASP A 183 -2.67 -10.43 -21.14
N GLY A 184 -3.50 -10.19 -22.16
CA GLY A 184 -4.88 -10.68 -22.25
C GLY A 184 -5.89 -9.87 -21.43
N TYR A 185 -5.49 -8.72 -20.90
CA TYR A 185 -6.36 -7.84 -20.11
C TYR A 185 -6.46 -6.44 -20.70
N GLU A 186 -7.61 -5.79 -20.55
CA GLU A 186 -7.85 -4.42 -21.00
C GLU A 186 -7.90 -3.49 -19.77
N ARG A 187 -6.74 -3.24 -19.16
CA ARG A 187 -6.63 -2.45 -17.91
C ARG A 187 -6.40 -0.97 -18.20
N LEU A 188 -6.78 -0.12 -17.24
CA LEU A 188 -6.58 1.33 -17.32
C LEU A 188 -5.22 1.76 -16.77
N PHE A 189 -4.85 1.22 -15.60
CA PHE A 189 -3.68 1.63 -14.83
C PHE A 189 -2.81 0.41 -14.51
N GLU A 190 -1.50 0.61 -14.48
CA GLU A 190 -0.51 -0.34 -14.01
C GLU A 190 0.56 0.37 -13.21
N TYR A 191 1.19 -0.34 -12.29
CA TYR A 191 2.46 0.14 -11.75
C TYR A 191 3.47 0.30 -12.90
N PRO A 192 4.37 1.31 -12.84
CA PRO A 192 5.50 1.40 -13.75
C PRO A 192 6.57 0.35 -13.40
N ARG A 193 6.17 -0.92 -13.24
CA ARG A 193 7.00 -2.03 -12.76
C ARG A 193 6.67 -3.36 -13.42
N VAL A 194 7.71 -4.07 -13.85
CA VAL A 194 7.59 -5.42 -14.41
C VAL A 194 8.56 -6.39 -13.75
N PRO A 195 8.22 -7.68 -13.60
CA PRO A 195 9.08 -8.64 -12.91
C PRO A 195 10.38 -8.86 -13.68
N ARG A 196 11.52 -8.57 -13.06
CA ARG A 196 12.84 -8.69 -13.69
C ARG A 196 13.09 -10.12 -14.19
N SER A 197 12.62 -11.13 -13.45
CA SER A 197 12.78 -12.55 -13.82
C SER A 197 12.15 -12.96 -15.16
N VAL A 198 11.20 -12.17 -15.68
CA VAL A 198 10.56 -12.38 -16.98
C VAL A 198 11.20 -11.51 -18.07
N PHE A 199 11.64 -10.30 -17.70
CA PHE A 199 12.12 -9.29 -18.64
C PHE A 199 13.64 -9.21 -18.78
N LEU A 200 14.43 -9.92 -17.97
CA LEU A 200 15.88 -9.80 -17.96
C LEU A 200 16.56 -10.16 -19.29
N SER A 201 16.00 -11.08 -20.08
CA SER A 201 16.58 -11.40 -21.39
C SER A 201 16.34 -10.30 -22.43
N ALA A 202 15.28 -9.51 -22.24
CA ALA A 202 14.96 -8.36 -23.08
C ALA A 202 15.64 -7.07 -22.58
N CYS A 203 15.72 -6.88 -21.27
CA CYS A 203 16.44 -5.78 -20.63
C CYS A 203 17.89 -6.19 -20.32
N ARG A 204 18.83 -5.71 -21.13
CA ARG A 204 20.26 -5.75 -20.78
C ARG A 204 20.59 -4.43 -20.09
N PRO A 205 20.58 -4.35 -18.75
CA PRO A 205 20.92 -3.10 -18.06
C PRO A 205 22.39 -2.74 -18.34
N ASP A 206 22.64 -1.46 -18.60
CA ASP A 206 23.98 -0.90 -18.65
C ASP A 206 24.57 -0.75 -17.23
N GLN A 207 25.77 -0.16 -17.14
CA GLN A 207 26.44 0.10 -15.86
C GLN A 207 25.67 1.04 -14.91
N PHE A 208 24.68 1.78 -15.42
CA PHE A 208 23.80 2.66 -14.65
C PHE A 208 22.46 1.99 -14.32
N GLY A 209 22.31 0.71 -14.65
CA GLY A 209 21.08 -0.04 -14.44
C GLY A 209 19.98 0.27 -15.46
N ARG A 210 20.23 1.06 -16.51
CA ARG A 210 19.22 1.37 -17.55
C ARG A 210 19.23 0.30 -18.62
N CYS A 211 18.06 -0.22 -18.99
CA CYS A 211 17.96 -1.21 -20.06
C CYS A 211 18.39 -0.60 -21.41
N THR A 212 19.05 -1.39 -22.27
CA THR A 212 19.32 -0.99 -23.66
C THR A 212 18.04 -0.97 -24.51
N THR A 213 18.12 -0.34 -25.69
CA THR A 213 17.10 -0.41 -26.73
C THR A 213 16.64 -1.86 -26.98
N PRO A 214 15.33 -2.13 -27.11
CA PRO A 214 14.19 -1.18 -27.14
C PRO A 214 13.51 -0.93 -25.77
N MET A 215 14.16 -1.30 -24.65
CA MET A 215 13.60 -1.15 -23.30
C MET A 215 14.12 0.08 -22.54
N GLN A 216 14.67 1.10 -23.21
CA GLN A 216 15.37 2.24 -22.59
C GLN A 216 14.56 3.06 -21.58
N ALA A 217 13.24 2.92 -21.57
CA ALA A 217 12.36 3.53 -20.56
C ALA A 217 12.39 2.80 -19.19
N TRP A 218 13.02 1.63 -19.13
CA TRP A 218 13.07 0.74 -17.98
C TRP A 218 14.47 0.69 -17.39
N GLY A 219 14.56 0.51 -16.08
CA GLY A 219 15.81 0.29 -15.37
C GLY A 219 15.66 -0.74 -14.26
N ALA A 220 16.79 -1.33 -13.87
CA ALA A 220 16.92 -2.18 -12.70
C ALA A 220 17.59 -1.36 -11.59
N PRO A 221 16.84 -0.61 -10.77
CA PRO A 221 17.42 -0.04 -9.57
C PRO A 221 18.06 -1.18 -8.76
N SER A 222 19.26 -0.91 -8.22
CA SER A 222 20.13 -1.94 -7.67
C SER A 222 19.42 -2.80 -6.62
N GLY A 223 19.39 -4.11 -6.83
CA GLY A 223 18.84 -5.07 -5.87
C GLY A 223 17.32 -5.28 -5.91
N ASP A 224 16.57 -4.66 -6.83
CA ASP A 224 15.13 -4.91 -6.97
C ASP A 224 14.82 -6.19 -7.80
N LEU A 225 13.74 -6.88 -7.42
CA LEU A 225 13.12 -7.99 -8.14
C LEU A 225 12.33 -7.51 -9.37
N TYR A 226 12.15 -6.20 -9.52
CA TYR A 226 11.41 -5.57 -10.60
C TYR A 226 12.31 -4.67 -11.44
N LEU A 227 11.96 -4.51 -12.71
CA LEU A 227 12.37 -3.36 -13.51
C LEU A 227 11.36 -2.26 -13.30
N GLU A 228 11.84 -1.03 -13.17
CA GLU A 228 11.03 0.16 -12.97
C GLU A 228 11.12 1.08 -14.18
N ALA A 229 10.01 1.77 -14.48
CA ALA A 229 9.96 2.85 -15.45
C ALA A 229 9.55 4.16 -14.77
N ALA A 230 9.64 5.24 -15.53
CA ALA A 230 8.98 6.49 -15.20
C ALA A 230 7.46 6.30 -15.08
N ILE A 231 6.82 7.10 -14.21
CA ILE A 231 5.38 7.30 -14.33
C ILE A 231 5.05 7.95 -15.68
N GLN A 232 3.94 7.55 -16.29
CA GLN A 232 3.47 8.12 -17.54
C GLN A 232 1.98 7.88 -17.72
N SER A 233 1.29 8.81 -18.39
CA SER A 233 -0.04 8.56 -18.89
C SER A 233 -0.02 7.76 -20.19
N ASN A 234 -1.19 7.24 -20.57
CA ASN A 234 -1.39 6.56 -21.84
C ASN A 234 -1.04 7.47 -23.03
N PRO A 235 -0.66 6.92 -24.20
CA PRO A 235 -0.23 7.71 -25.35
C PRO A 235 -1.22 8.78 -25.79
N GLY A 236 -2.53 8.52 -25.67
CA GLY A 236 -3.61 9.43 -26.07
C GLY A 236 -3.74 10.69 -25.20
N THR A 237 -3.05 10.74 -24.06
CA THR A 237 -3.07 11.90 -23.14
C THR A 237 -1.69 12.38 -22.72
N ARG A 238 -0.61 11.79 -23.26
CA ARG A 238 0.78 12.09 -22.87
C ARG A 238 1.18 13.55 -23.11
N ALA A 239 0.67 14.17 -24.17
CA ALA A 239 0.93 15.59 -24.44
C ALA A 239 0.22 16.51 -23.42
N SER A 240 -0.92 16.09 -22.87
CA SER A 240 -1.69 16.83 -21.88
C SER A 240 -1.28 16.56 -20.43
N TRP A 241 -0.55 15.49 -20.16
CA TRP A 241 -0.06 15.13 -18.84
C TRP A 241 1.46 15.02 -18.87
N THR A 242 2.12 16.15 -18.61
CA THR A 242 3.57 16.24 -18.65
C THR A 242 4.18 15.84 -17.33
N ARG A 243 5.17 14.94 -17.38
CA ARG A 243 5.84 14.46 -16.17
C ARG A 243 6.76 15.54 -15.59
N GLN A 244 6.60 15.81 -14.30
CA GLN A 244 7.54 16.58 -13.48
C GLN A 244 8.02 15.67 -12.35
N GLU A 245 9.24 15.12 -12.46
CA GLU A 245 9.79 14.18 -11.46
C GLU A 245 8.87 12.98 -11.11
N TYR A 246 8.08 13.10 -10.04
CA TYR A 246 7.14 12.12 -9.48
C TYR A 246 5.67 12.50 -9.70
N GLU A 247 5.32 13.57 -10.42
CA GLU A 247 3.93 13.94 -10.70
C GLU A 247 3.66 14.15 -12.19
N LEU A 248 2.37 14.29 -12.54
CA LEU A 248 1.92 14.60 -13.89
C LEU A 248 1.12 15.91 -13.89
N ASP A 249 1.69 16.95 -14.48
CA ASP A 249 1.07 18.27 -14.59
C ASP A 249 0.22 18.36 -15.85
N TYR A 250 -0.98 18.91 -15.71
CA TYR A 250 -1.83 19.18 -16.87
C TYR A 250 -1.24 20.31 -17.72
N ALA A 251 -1.06 20.03 -19.00
CA ALA A 251 -0.55 20.94 -20.00
C ALA A 251 -1.63 21.25 -21.05
N PRO A 252 -2.25 22.45 -21.04
CA PRO A 252 -3.25 22.84 -22.05
C PRO A 252 -2.74 22.75 -23.49
N ALA A 253 -1.44 23.01 -23.69
CA ALA A 253 -0.78 22.90 -25.00
C ALA A 253 -0.78 21.46 -25.58
N GLY A 254 -1.15 20.46 -24.78
CA GLY A 254 -1.29 19.07 -25.22
C GLY A 254 -2.48 18.78 -26.14
N GLY A 255 -3.34 19.77 -26.40
CA GLY A 255 -4.42 19.68 -27.39
C GLY A 255 -5.72 19.02 -26.91
N LEU A 256 -5.82 18.68 -25.64
CA LEU A 256 -7.07 18.26 -24.98
C LEU A 256 -7.43 19.29 -23.92
N ASP A 257 -8.72 19.60 -23.79
CA ASP A 257 -9.21 20.32 -22.62
C ASP A 257 -9.08 19.47 -21.34
N ALA A 258 -9.18 20.11 -20.19
CA ALA A 258 -8.91 19.48 -18.90
C ALA A 258 -9.86 18.31 -18.60
N VAL A 259 -11.13 18.43 -18.97
CA VAL A 259 -12.13 17.38 -18.79
C VAL A 259 -11.81 16.18 -19.69
N ALA A 260 -11.53 16.43 -20.97
CA ALA A 260 -11.15 15.41 -21.92
C ALA A 260 -9.82 14.72 -21.54
N ALA A 261 -8.84 15.47 -21.04
CA ALA A 261 -7.56 14.96 -20.58
C ALA A 261 -7.72 13.98 -19.40
N ILE A 262 -8.62 14.28 -18.45
CA ILE A 262 -8.96 13.36 -17.35
C ILE A 262 -9.70 12.13 -17.88
N GLN A 263 -10.77 12.32 -18.67
CA GLN A 263 -11.59 11.21 -19.16
C GLN A 263 -10.80 10.22 -20.01
N LYS A 264 -9.87 10.71 -20.85
CA LYS A 264 -9.02 9.84 -21.67
C LYS A 264 -7.97 9.05 -20.89
N LEU A 265 -7.71 9.36 -19.61
CA LEU A 265 -6.94 8.45 -18.73
C LEU A 265 -7.68 7.12 -18.54
N PHE A 266 -9.00 7.10 -18.69
CA PHE A 266 -9.85 5.94 -18.44
C PHE A 266 -10.19 5.16 -19.72
N GLN A 267 -9.34 5.27 -20.73
CA GLN A 267 -9.40 4.44 -21.93
C GLN A 267 -8.56 3.16 -21.74
N PRO A 268 -9.17 1.96 -21.82
CA PRO A 268 -8.46 0.72 -21.60
C PRO A 268 -7.54 0.36 -22.77
N SER A 269 -6.48 -0.41 -22.47
CA SER A 269 -5.56 -0.93 -23.48
C SER A 269 -5.18 -2.40 -23.22
N PRO A 270 -5.19 -3.26 -24.26
CA PRO A 270 -4.66 -4.62 -24.17
C PRO A 270 -3.13 -4.66 -24.07
N ASP A 271 -2.44 -3.60 -24.53
CA ASP A 271 -1.00 -3.44 -24.40
C ASP A 271 -0.64 -2.73 -23.10
N TYR A 272 0.16 -3.39 -22.26
CA TYR A 272 0.68 -2.84 -21.02
C TYR A 272 1.36 -1.48 -21.19
N LEU A 273 2.16 -1.30 -22.25
CA LEU A 273 2.93 -0.06 -22.47
C LEU A 273 2.04 1.12 -22.89
N ALA A 274 0.85 0.84 -23.42
CA ALA A 274 -0.14 1.83 -23.80
C ALA A 274 -1.14 2.15 -22.66
N ARG A 275 -1.00 1.53 -21.48
CA ARG A 275 -1.77 1.90 -20.28
C ARG A 275 -1.16 3.11 -19.58
N ASN A 276 -1.86 3.64 -18.58
CA ASN A 276 -1.27 4.59 -17.65
C ASN A 276 -0.35 3.84 -16.68
N LEU A 277 0.94 4.18 -16.67
CA LEU A 277 1.89 3.61 -15.73
C LEU A 277 2.01 4.55 -14.54
N MET A 278 1.31 4.26 -13.44
CA MET A 278 1.12 5.14 -12.30
C MET A 278 1.19 4.37 -10.98
N TYR A 279 1.64 5.02 -9.91
CA TYR A 279 1.62 4.42 -8.56
C TYR A 279 0.21 4.49 -7.94
N CYS A 280 0.02 3.85 -6.78
CA CYS A 280 -1.30 3.73 -6.14
C CYS A 280 -1.92 5.08 -5.73
N ASP A 281 -1.09 6.03 -5.29
CA ASP A 281 -1.47 7.42 -5.01
C ASP A 281 -2.03 8.15 -6.24
N HIS A 282 -1.28 8.13 -7.35
CA HIS A 282 -1.66 8.72 -8.62
C HIS A 282 -2.95 8.14 -9.16
N THR A 283 -3.07 6.81 -9.10
CA THR A 283 -4.23 6.09 -9.59
C THR A 283 -5.48 6.51 -8.84
N ILE A 284 -5.44 6.51 -7.50
CA ILE A 284 -6.58 6.90 -6.68
C ILE A 284 -6.91 8.38 -6.84
N HIS A 285 -5.90 9.26 -6.96
CA HIS A 285 -6.15 10.65 -7.25
C HIS A 285 -6.83 10.84 -8.61
N ALA A 286 -6.40 10.12 -9.66
CA ALA A 286 -7.08 10.13 -10.96
C ALA A 286 -8.55 9.67 -10.84
N LEU A 287 -8.86 8.67 -10.00
CA LEU A 287 -10.24 8.26 -9.72
C LEU A 287 -11.06 9.41 -9.10
N HIS A 288 -10.47 10.15 -8.16
CA HIS A 288 -11.13 11.29 -7.53
C HIS A 288 -11.40 12.44 -8.52
N LEU A 289 -10.45 12.73 -9.40
CA LEU A 289 -10.60 13.74 -10.46
C LEU A 289 -11.69 13.33 -11.45
N GLU A 290 -11.69 12.07 -11.91
CA GLU A 290 -12.69 11.58 -12.86
C GLU A 290 -14.08 11.51 -12.25
N ALA A 291 -14.22 11.14 -10.97
CA ALA A 291 -15.49 11.19 -10.27
C ALA A 291 -16.02 12.61 -10.08
N LEU A 292 -15.14 13.61 -9.88
CA LEU A 292 -15.54 15.01 -9.88
C LEU A 292 -16.03 15.45 -11.26
N VAL A 293 -15.28 15.16 -12.32
CA VAL A 293 -15.66 15.45 -13.71
C VAL A 293 -17.00 14.81 -14.07
N PHE A 294 -17.16 13.51 -13.78
CA PHE A 294 -18.40 12.76 -13.97
C PHE A 294 -19.57 13.47 -13.30
N ALA A 295 -19.40 13.81 -12.02
CA ALA A 295 -20.44 14.46 -11.25
C ALA A 295 -20.79 15.84 -11.82
N MET A 296 -19.82 16.64 -12.25
CA MET A 296 -20.06 17.98 -12.78
C MET A 296 -20.73 17.94 -14.16
N THR A 297 -20.23 17.11 -15.08
CA THR A 297 -20.79 16.96 -16.44
C THR A 297 -22.23 16.48 -16.40
N LYS A 298 -22.57 15.53 -15.51
CA LYS A 298 -23.95 15.05 -15.31
C LYS A 298 -24.93 16.17 -14.93
N ARG A 299 -24.44 17.29 -14.37
CA ARG A 299 -25.26 18.46 -13.99
C ARG A 299 -25.15 19.61 -14.99
N GLY A 300 -24.82 19.30 -16.24
CA GLY A 300 -24.82 20.26 -17.33
C GLY A 300 -23.65 21.24 -17.32
N ARG A 301 -22.62 21.02 -16.47
CA ARG A 301 -21.38 21.79 -16.56
C ARG A 301 -20.64 21.35 -17.84
N GLY A 302 -20.54 22.25 -18.82
CA GLY A 302 -19.78 22.04 -20.05
C GLY A 302 -18.26 21.93 -19.78
N THR A 303 -17.47 21.43 -20.73
CA THR A 303 -16.05 21.08 -20.48
C THR A 303 -15.14 22.25 -20.07
N ALA A 304 -15.55 23.49 -20.34
CA ALA A 304 -14.79 24.70 -20.01
C ALA A 304 -14.59 24.93 -18.50
N TRP A 305 -15.51 24.47 -17.64
CA TRP A 305 -15.51 24.84 -16.21
C TRP A 305 -14.18 24.52 -15.52
N LEU A 306 -13.56 23.37 -15.83
CA LEU A 306 -12.33 22.96 -15.19
C LEU A 306 -11.11 23.70 -15.75
N ALA A 307 -11.16 24.09 -17.02
CA ALA A 307 -10.14 24.94 -17.61
C ALA A 307 -10.18 26.35 -17.01
N ASP A 308 -11.38 26.91 -16.81
CA ASP A 308 -11.59 28.21 -16.17
C ASP A 308 -11.08 28.19 -14.71
N GLU A 309 -11.42 27.15 -13.94
CA GLU A 309 -10.90 26.96 -12.59
C GLU A 309 -9.37 26.82 -12.58
N ALA A 310 -8.80 25.99 -13.47
CA ALA A 310 -7.35 25.83 -13.54
C ALA A 310 -6.63 27.14 -13.92
N ALA A 311 -7.22 27.94 -14.82
CA ALA A 311 -6.70 29.26 -15.17
C ALA A 311 -6.78 30.24 -13.99
N ALA A 312 -7.87 30.22 -13.23
CA ALA A 312 -8.07 31.10 -12.08
C ALA A 312 -7.16 30.77 -10.89
N GLN A 313 -6.88 29.48 -10.65
CA GLN A 313 -6.07 29.03 -9.52
C GLN A 313 -4.56 29.06 -9.82
N GLY A 314 -4.17 29.14 -11.09
CA GLY A 314 -2.79 29.30 -11.53
C GLY A 314 -2.12 28.01 -12.02
N PRO A 315 -0.84 28.12 -12.43
CA PRO A 315 -0.12 27.01 -13.04
C PRO A 315 0.01 25.84 -12.06
N ARG A 316 -0.06 24.61 -12.59
CA ARG A 316 0.09 23.35 -11.84
C ARG A 316 -1.01 23.07 -10.80
N TRP A 317 -2.07 23.88 -10.75
CA TRP A 317 -3.23 23.60 -9.89
C TRP A 317 -3.93 22.29 -10.29
N LEU A 318 -4.04 22.00 -11.58
CA LEU A 318 -4.50 20.70 -12.08
C LEU A 318 -3.29 19.79 -12.35
N ARG A 319 -3.13 18.76 -11.52
CA ARG A 319 -2.08 17.75 -11.64
C ARG A 319 -2.50 16.44 -10.99
N ILE A 320 -1.82 15.36 -11.33
CA ILE A 320 -1.95 14.07 -10.66
C ILE A 320 -0.75 13.89 -9.75
N HIS A 321 -0.99 14.05 -8.45
CA HIS A 321 0.01 13.90 -7.39
C HIS A 321 -0.58 13.21 -6.14
N VAL A 322 0.17 13.14 -5.04
CA VAL A 322 -0.23 12.54 -3.76
C VAL A 322 -1.13 13.51 -3.00
N PRO A 323 -2.42 13.21 -2.79
CA PRO A 323 -3.33 14.15 -2.15
C PRO A 323 -3.11 14.22 -0.61
N LEU A 324 -2.50 13.20 0.00
CA LEU A 324 -2.24 13.13 1.44
C LEU A 324 -0.79 13.53 1.78
N ASN A 325 -0.63 14.30 2.87
CA ASN A 325 0.67 14.68 3.43
C ASN A 325 1.59 15.42 2.44
N SER A 326 1.05 16.38 1.66
CA SER A 326 1.93 17.33 0.98
C SER A 326 2.51 18.28 2.02
N ASP A 327 3.67 17.92 2.59
CA ASP A 327 4.54 18.83 3.36
C ASP A 327 4.96 20.05 2.50
N ARG A 328 4.65 20.03 1.21
CA ARG A 328 4.82 21.11 0.24
C ARG A 328 3.65 22.10 0.34
N ALA A 329 3.97 23.39 0.44
CA ALA A 329 3.00 24.49 0.51
C ALA A 329 2.16 24.70 -0.79
N GLU A 330 2.30 23.86 -1.80
CA GLU A 330 1.65 24.05 -3.10
C GLU A 330 0.21 23.58 -3.09
N ARG A 331 -0.72 24.50 -3.39
CA ARG A 331 -2.15 24.23 -3.56
C ARG A 331 -2.43 23.61 -4.92
N PHE A 332 -3.06 22.44 -4.95
CA PHE A 332 -3.55 21.80 -6.18
C PHE A 332 -4.88 21.07 -5.93
N LEU A 333 -5.66 20.83 -6.98
CA LEU A 333 -6.95 20.15 -6.92
C LEU A 333 -6.80 18.77 -6.26
N GLY A 334 -7.39 18.58 -5.08
CA GLY A 334 -7.28 17.34 -4.30
C GLY A 334 -6.35 17.41 -3.07
N SER A 335 -5.50 18.43 -2.98
CA SER A 335 -4.62 18.65 -1.81
C SER A 335 -5.37 19.12 -0.56
N ASP A 336 -4.74 18.99 0.61
CA ASP A 336 -5.27 19.49 1.89
C ASP A 336 -5.38 21.02 1.93
N LYS A 337 -4.68 21.72 1.03
CA LYS A 337 -4.76 23.18 0.84
C LYS A 337 -5.83 23.61 -0.18
N GLU A 338 -6.53 22.67 -0.80
CA GLU A 338 -7.59 22.93 -1.77
C GLU A 338 -8.89 22.24 -1.32
N PRO A 339 -9.61 22.83 -0.35
CA PRO A 339 -10.75 22.19 0.27
C PRO A 339 -12.04 22.37 -0.54
N LEU A 340 -12.02 22.95 -1.75
CA LEU A 340 -13.26 23.27 -2.46
C LEU A 340 -14.01 21.99 -2.85
N PHE A 341 -13.30 21.01 -3.43
CA PHE A 341 -13.91 19.80 -3.96
C PHE A 341 -13.68 18.54 -3.12
N PHE A 342 -12.74 18.58 -2.17
CA PHE A 342 -12.33 17.43 -1.39
C PHE A 342 -12.23 17.79 0.10
N GLU A 343 -12.53 16.83 0.95
CA GLU A 343 -12.41 16.96 2.39
C GLU A 343 -11.23 16.11 2.84
N HIS A 344 -10.34 16.73 3.62
CA HIS A 344 -9.28 16.08 4.37
C HIS A 344 -9.71 16.04 5.82
N ALA A 345 -9.96 14.84 6.33
CA ALA A 345 -10.48 14.65 7.68
C ALA A 345 -9.70 13.55 8.38
N THR A 346 -9.60 13.64 9.71
CA THR A 346 -9.16 12.53 10.56
C THR A 346 -10.40 11.94 11.22
N VAL A 347 -10.76 10.71 10.87
CA VAL A 347 -11.99 10.05 11.34
C VAL A 347 -11.69 8.78 12.10
N ARG A 348 -12.57 8.36 13.01
CA ARG A 348 -12.44 7.03 13.61
C ARG A 348 -12.58 5.96 12.54
N GLN A 349 -11.89 4.84 12.70
CA GLN A 349 -11.98 3.70 11.80
C GLN A 349 -13.44 3.21 11.66
N ALA A 350 -14.20 3.23 12.76
CA ALA A 350 -15.62 2.89 12.76
C ALA A 350 -16.48 3.87 11.93
N ASP A 351 -15.96 5.05 11.61
CA ASP A 351 -16.63 6.11 10.85
C ASP A 351 -16.18 6.20 9.39
N LEU A 352 -15.25 5.34 8.95
CA LEU A 352 -14.88 5.21 7.54
C LEU A 352 -16.11 5.00 6.67
N GLN A 353 -16.11 5.60 5.48
CA GLN A 353 -17.24 5.61 4.57
C GLN A 353 -16.84 5.08 3.20
N VAL A 354 -17.81 4.57 2.45
CA VAL A 354 -17.60 4.16 1.06
C VAL A 354 -17.09 5.35 0.25
N GLY A 355 -16.00 5.14 -0.50
CA GLY A 355 -15.30 6.16 -1.29
C GLY A 355 -14.21 6.95 -0.56
N ASP A 356 -13.95 6.67 0.73
CA ASP A 356 -12.80 7.25 1.44
C ASP A 356 -11.49 6.71 0.84
N HIS A 357 -10.56 7.61 0.52
CA HIS A 357 -9.17 7.28 0.23
C HIS A 357 -8.36 7.31 1.52
N LEU A 358 -7.67 6.21 1.76
CA LEU A 358 -6.82 5.97 2.90
C LEU A 358 -5.50 5.29 2.45
N ILE A 359 -4.54 5.13 3.34
CA ILE A 359 -3.20 4.59 3.17
C ILE A 359 -3.01 3.52 4.23
N VAL A 360 -2.70 2.31 3.80
CA VAL A 360 -2.30 1.23 4.69
C VAL A 360 -0.78 1.17 4.68
N TYR A 361 -0.13 1.65 5.75
CA TYR A 361 1.32 1.54 5.86
C TYR A 361 1.75 0.11 6.20
N ASN A 362 2.94 -0.25 5.75
CA ASN A 362 3.61 -1.48 6.15
C ASN A 362 4.40 -1.25 7.46
N HIS A 363 5.09 -2.29 7.93
CA HIS A 363 5.98 -2.20 9.07
C HIS A 363 7.00 -1.05 8.88
N PRO A 364 7.23 -0.19 9.89
CA PRO A 364 8.12 0.97 9.75
C PRO A 364 9.54 0.61 9.31
N ALA A 365 10.06 -0.53 9.78
CA ALA A 365 11.37 -1.03 9.34
C ALA A 365 11.43 -1.32 7.83
N TYR A 366 10.31 -1.65 7.18
CA TYR A 366 10.29 -1.87 5.72
C TYR A 366 10.72 -0.59 5.00
N ALA A 367 10.03 0.53 5.24
CA ALA A 367 10.31 1.79 4.55
C ALA A 367 11.72 2.32 4.83
N LYS A 368 12.20 2.09 6.05
CA LYS A 368 13.49 2.60 6.53
C LYS A 368 14.68 1.75 6.09
N ALA A 369 14.50 0.44 5.98
CA ALA A 369 15.59 -0.49 5.69
C ALA A 369 15.55 -1.12 4.30
N THR A 370 14.49 -0.89 3.51
CA THR A 370 14.38 -1.33 2.12
C THR A 370 14.43 -0.09 1.21
N VAL A 371 15.59 0.25 0.65
CA VAL A 371 15.68 1.43 -0.24
C VAL A 371 14.99 1.10 -1.55
N GLY A 372 14.02 1.92 -1.94
CA GLY A 372 13.21 1.71 -3.15
C GLY A 372 12.04 0.73 -2.98
N GLY A 373 11.79 0.23 -1.76
CA GLY A 373 10.66 -0.65 -1.48
C GLY A 373 9.32 0.05 -1.70
N VAL A 374 8.57 -0.35 -2.73
CA VAL A 374 7.21 0.19 -2.98
C VAL A 374 6.17 -0.22 -1.98
N TRP A 375 6.38 -1.33 -1.31
CA TRP A 375 5.44 -1.84 -0.33
C TRP A 375 5.58 -1.15 1.04
N LYS A 376 6.14 0.06 1.10
CA LYS A 376 6.16 0.88 2.33
C LYS A 376 4.75 1.25 2.78
N LEU A 377 3.83 1.37 1.82
CA LEU A 377 2.43 1.68 2.03
C LEU A 377 1.61 1.27 0.82
N GLU A 378 0.30 1.24 0.99
CA GLU A 378 -0.66 1.09 -0.10
C GLU A 378 -1.77 2.13 0.04
N ASN A 379 -1.95 2.96 -0.98
CA ASN A 379 -3.14 3.80 -1.07
C ASN A 379 -4.33 2.90 -1.44
N ALA A 380 -5.43 3.03 -0.71
CA ALA A 380 -6.62 2.22 -0.87
C ALA A 380 -7.89 3.06 -0.80
N VAL A 381 -8.93 2.60 -1.48
CA VAL A 381 -10.30 3.13 -1.37
C VAL A 381 -11.13 2.19 -0.48
N VAL A 382 -11.92 2.76 0.41
CA VAL A 382 -12.97 2.02 1.13
C VAL A 382 -14.09 1.69 0.15
N VAL A 383 -14.21 0.41 -0.17
CA VAL A 383 -15.21 -0.11 -1.11
C VAL A 383 -16.49 -0.48 -0.38
N GLN A 384 -16.38 -0.93 0.87
CA GLN A 384 -17.51 -1.45 1.63
C GLN A 384 -17.28 -1.25 3.13
N THR A 385 -18.34 -1.02 3.87
CA THR A 385 -18.29 -0.83 5.33
C THR A 385 -19.12 -1.84 6.12
N SER A 386 -20.12 -2.47 5.49
CA SER A 386 -21.00 -3.47 6.11
C SER A 386 -21.20 -4.67 5.16
N PRO A 387 -21.15 -5.94 5.62
CA PRO A 387 -21.04 -6.38 7.01
C PRO A 387 -19.60 -6.32 7.55
N ALA A 388 -18.63 -5.98 6.69
CA ALA A 388 -17.24 -5.78 7.07
C ALA A 388 -16.64 -4.62 6.27
N LEU A 389 -15.67 -3.94 6.89
CA LEU A 389 -14.82 -2.95 6.24
C LEU A 389 -13.92 -3.63 5.21
N LEU A 390 -14.11 -3.29 3.95
CA LEU A 390 -13.29 -3.75 2.85
C LEU A 390 -12.73 -2.56 2.09
N MET A 391 -11.48 -2.71 1.71
CA MET A 391 -10.70 -1.73 1.00
C MET A 391 -9.98 -2.40 -0.16
N GLN A 392 -9.62 -1.60 -1.14
CA GLN A 392 -8.87 -2.05 -2.31
C GLN A 392 -7.86 -0.98 -2.70
N GLY A 393 -6.61 -1.41 -2.91
CA GLY A 393 -5.55 -0.58 -3.47
C GLY A 393 -5.22 -0.95 -4.91
N HIS A 394 -4.38 -0.15 -5.56
CA HIS A 394 -4.04 -0.34 -6.97
C HIS A 394 -3.38 -1.70 -7.18
N GLY A 395 -3.93 -2.56 -8.04
CA GLY A 395 -3.36 -3.89 -8.28
C GLY A 395 -3.47 -4.84 -7.08
N SER A 396 -4.23 -4.47 -6.04
CA SER A 396 -4.54 -5.28 -4.87
C SER A 396 -5.95 -5.89 -4.98
N PRO A 397 -6.20 -7.09 -4.44
CA PRO A 397 -7.55 -7.63 -4.33
C PRO A 397 -8.34 -6.85 -3.26
N LEU A 398 -9.66 -7.06 -3.23
CA LEU A 398 -10.48 -6.56 -2.13
C LEU A 398 -10.09 -7.28 -0.84
N ARG A 399 -9.75 -6.52 0.20
CA ARG A 399 -9.27 -7.06 1.48
C ARG A 399 -9.96 -6.38 2.65
N THR A 400 -10.06 -7.09 3.77
CA THR A 400 -10.25 -6.45 5.08
C THR A 400 -8.97 -5.70 5.46
N GLN A 401 -9.02 -4.85 6.48
CA GLN A 401 -7.83 -4.22 7.04
C GLN A 401 -6.77 -5.26 7.45
N GLY A 402 -7.17 -6.30 8.18
CA GLY A 402 -6.29 -7.41 8.54
C GLY A 402 -5.72 -8.14 7.32
N GLY A 403 -6.52 -8.32 6.27
CA GLY A 403 -6.07 -8.91 5.01
C GLY A 403 -5.06 -8.05 4.25
N MET A 404 -5.20 -6.72 4.28
CA MET A 404 -4.17 -5.81 3.74
C MET A 404 -2.88 -5.92 4.55
N TRP A 405 -2.97 -5.96 5.88
CA TRP A 405 -1.81 -6.15 6.75
C TRP A 405 -1.11 -7.48 6.52
N ASP A 406 -1.85 -8.57 6.35
CA ASP A 406 -1.26 -9.88 6.03
C ASP A 406 -0.48 -9.84 4.71
N GLU A 407 -1.01 -9.15 3.70
CA GLU A 407 -0.33 -8.96 2.42
C GLU A 407 0.96 -8.14 2.58
N MET A 408 0.90 -7.02 3.30
CA MET A 408 2.07 -6.18 3.62
C MET A 408 3.13 -6.92 4.43
N ILE A 409 2.71 -7.70 5.44
CA ILE A 409 3.59 -8.55 6.25
C ILE A 409 4.22 -9.64 5.41
N SER A 410 3.46 -10.28 4.52
CA SER A 410 3.99 -11.31 3.64
C SER A 410 5.07 -10.74 2.73
N LEU A 411 4.88 -9.51 2.23
CA LEU A 411 5.87 -8.82 1.40
C LEU A 411 7.13 -8.49 2.19
N PHE A 412 7.00 -7.98 3.42
CA PHE A 412 8.16 -7.73 4.27
C PHE A 412 8.84 -9.03 4.72
N THR A 413 8.09 -10.10 4.97
CA THR A 413 8.66 -11.40 5.34
C THR A 413 9.48 -11.99 4.20
N ALA A 414 9.00 -11.88 2.96
CA ALA A 414 9.76 -12.30 1.78
C ALA A 414 11.06 -11.51 1.62
N GLU A 415 11.01 -10.22 1.91
CA GLU A 415 12.20 -9.36 1.96
C GLU A 415 13.16 -9.81 3.07
N LEU A 416 12.69 -10.05 4.29
CA LEU A 416 13.50 -10.57 5.38
C LEU A 416 14.12 -11.93 5.07
N ASP A 417 13.38 -12.83 4.41
CA ASP A 417 13.89 -14.12 3.94
C ASP A 417 15.05 -13.93 2.95
N GLN A 418 14.91 -13.00 2.00
CA GLN A 418 15.99 -12.65 1.06
C GLN A 418 17.22 -12.13 1.80
N ARG A 419 17.03 -11.23 2.77
CA ARG A 419 18.15 -10.65 3.54
C ARG A 419 18.85 -11.67 4.44
N ARG A 420 18.11 -12.63 4.98
CA ARG A 420 18.71 -13.77 5.69
C ARG A 420 19.53 -14.66 4.74
N ALA A 421 19.05 -14.91 3.52
CA ALA A 421 19.81 -15.64 2.51
C ALA A 421 21.10 -14.90 2.08
N ASP A 422 21.06 -13.57 1.99
CA ASP A 422 22.26 -12.76 1.71
C ASP A 422 23.38 -13.00 2.76
N VAL A 423 23.00 -13.28 4.01
CA VAL A 423 23.90 -13.56 5.16
C VAL A 423 24.31 -15.04 5.23
N GLU A 424 23.33 -15.96 5.24
CA GLU A 424 23.56 -17.40 5.48
C GLU A 424 24.13 -18.12 4.23
N GLY A 425 23.83 -17.63 3.03
CA GLY A 425 24.20 -18.24 1.77
C GLY A 425 23.03 -18.29 0.78
N LEU A 426 23.29 -17.89 -0.46
CA LEU A 426 22.33 -17.80 -1.55
C LEU A 426 22.04 -19.16 -2.20
N ALA A 427 23.05 -20.03 -2.27
CA ALA A 427 22.96 -21.37 -2.84
C ALA A 427 24.18 -22.23 -2.48
N ARG A 428 24.04 -23.56 -2.45
CA ARG A 428 25.17 -24.49 -2.34
C ARG A 428 25.74 -24.79 -3.72
N VAL A 429 27.07 -24.80 -3.82
CA VAL A 429 27.79 -25.19 -5.03
C VAL A 429 27.91 -26.72 -5.04
N LEU A 430 27.38 -27.33 -6.09
CA LEU A 430 27.40 -28.78 -6.33
C LEU A 430 28.59 -29.22 -7.16
N SER A 431 28.99 -28.42 -8.16
CA SER A 431 30.15 -28.72 -9.00
C SER A 431 30.71 -27.46 -9.65
N PHE A 432 32.00 -27.52 -10.00
CA PHE A 432 32.71 -26.45 -10.71
C PHE A 432 32.90 -26.83 -12.19
N GLY A 433 32.76 -25.83 -13.06
CA GLY A 433 33.22 -25.87 -14.44
C GLY A 433 34.06 -24.64 -14.75
N SER A 434 34.67 -24.58 -15.93
CA SER A 434 35.44 -23.40 -16.34
C SER A 434 34.51 -22.17 -16.42
N GLY A 435 34.78 -21.15 -15.59
CA GLY A 435 33.97 -19.93 -15.44
C GLY A 435 32.51 -20.17 -15.03
N THR A 436 32.20 -21.37 -14.54
CA THR A 436 30.83 -21.82 -14.26
C THR A 436 30.76 -22.60 -12.96
N LEU A 437 29.57 -22.61 -12.37
CA LEU A 437 29.26 -23.46 -11.22
C LEU A 437 27.83 -23.97 -11.31
N THR A 438 27.61 -25.20 -10.87
CA THR A 438 26.28 -25.77 -10.71
C THR A 438 25.86 -25.58 -9.26
N VAL A 439 24.67 -25.06 -9.03
CA VAL A 439 24.11 -24.86 -7.69
C VAL A 439 22.90 -25.76 -7.43
N ASP A 440 22.59 -25.99 -6.16
CA ASP A 440 21.37 -26.69 -5.76
C ASP A 440 20.09 -25.91 -6.07
N THR A 441 20.13 -24.59 -5.89
CA THR A 441 19.06 -23.65 -6.18
C THR A 441 19.59 -22.37 -6.81
N ALA A 442 18.86 -21.84 -7.79
CA ALA A 442 19.13 -20.53 -8.37
C ALA A 442 18.12 -19.45 -7.93
N LYS A 443 17.28 -19.75 -6.92
CA LYS A 443 16.13 -18.93 -6.53
C LYS A 443 16.49 -17.46 -6.25
N PHE A 444 17.66 -17.22 -5.66
CA PHE A 444 18.13 -15.89 -5.25
C PHE A 444 19.28 -15.36 -6.09
N LEU A 445 19.64 -16.07 -7.16
CA LEU A 445 20.76 -15.74 -8.02
C LEU A 445 20.26 -15.06 -9.29
N MET A 446 20.89 -13.95 -9.64
CA MET A 446 20.62 -13.25 -10.89
C MET A 446 21.88 -12.54 -11.41
N PRO A 447 21.99 -12.35 -12.73
CA PRO A 447 23.06 -11.56 -13.33
C PRO A 447 23.17 -10.15 -12.70
N GLY A 448 24.41 -9.69 -12.55
CA GLY A 448 24.79 -8.42 -11.95
C GLY A 448 25.05 -8.46 -10.45
N ILE A 449 24.64 -9.51 -9.73
CA ILE A 449 24.95 -9.65 -8.30
C ILE A 449 26.43 -10.03 -8.12
N HIS A 450 27.10 -9.34 -7.19
CA HIS A 450 28.44 -9.69 -6.74
C HIS A 450 28.37 -10.70 -5.59
N VAL A 451 29.07 -11.82 -5.74
CA VAL A 451 29.08 -12.94 -4.80
C VAL A 451 30.49 -13.34 -4.40
N ASP A 452 30.61 -13.83 -3.17
CA ASP A 452 31.75 -14.60 -2.74
C ASP A 452 31.45 -16.09 -2.89
N ILE A 453 32.43 -16.87 -3.34
CA ILE A 453 32.43 -18.32 -3.26
C ILE A 453 33.19 -18.69 -1.99
N VAL A 454 32.48 -19.27 -1.02
CA VAL A 454 33.03 -19.56 0.31
C VAL A 454 32.86 -21.02 0.68
N SER A 455 33.74 -21.52 1.53
CA SER A 455 33.57 -22.83 2.18
C SER A 455 32.27 -22.88 2.99
N ASP A 456 31.61 -24.04 3.02
CA ASP A 456 30.45 -24.30 3.89
C ASP A 456 30.86 -24.72 5.32
N ASP A 457 32.15 -24.68 5.63
CA ASP A 457 32.68 -24.90 6.98
C ASP A 457 32.56 -23.64 7.88
N PRO A 458 32.72 -23.79 9.22
CA PRO A 458 32.65 -22.66 10.15
C PRO A 458 33.68 -21.55 9.91
N GLY A 459 34.78 -21.85 9.21
CA GLY A 459 35.84 -20.87 8.92
C GLY A 459 35.52 -19.97 7.72
N GLU A 460 34.50 -20.32 6.92
CA GLU A 460 34.03 -19.58 5.74
C GLU A 460 35.17 -19.12 4.80
N ALA A 461 36.16 -19.98 4.54
CA ALA A 461 37.30 -19.62 3.68
C ALA A 461 36.82 -19.13 2.29
N VAL A 462 37.26 -17.93 1.89
CA VAL A 462 36.86 -17.30 0.63
C VAL A 462 37.75 -17.80 -0.50
N LEU A 463 37.19 -18.58 -1.42
CA LEU A 463 37.90 -19.09 -2.60
C LEU A 463 37.98 -18.06 -3.73
N ALA A 464 36.92 -17.28 -3.87
CA ALA A 464 36.81 -16.24 -4.86
C ALA A 464 35.92 -15.14 -4.31
N ALA A 465 36.49 -13.96 -4.11
CA ALA A 465 35.77 -12.79 -3.66
C ALA A 465 35.20 -12.00 -4.83
N ASP A 466 34.11 -11.28 -4.59
CA ASP A 466 33.59 -10.22 -5.45
C ASP A 466 33.40 -10.63 -6.93
N ARG A 467 32.83 -11.82 -7.15
CA ARG A 467 32.52 -12.33 -8.49
C ARG A 467 31.16 -11.83 -8.93
N GLN A 468 31.10 -11.14 -10.05
CA GLN A 468 29.82 -10.73 -10.62
C GLN A 468 29.20 -11.90 -11.37
N ILE A 469 27.97 -12.28 -11.02
CA ILE A 469 27.20 -13.24 -11.80
C ILE A 469 26.89 -12.63 -13.17
N THR A 470 27.28 -13.29 -14.25
CA THR A 470 27.06 -12.81 -15.63
C THR A 470 25.89 -13.51 -16.31
N ALA A 471 25.56 -14.75 -15.91
CA ALA A 471 24.44 -15.50 -16.45
C ALA A 471 23.90 -16.54 -15.45
N VAL A 472 22.60 -16.84 -15.52
CA VAL A 472 21.94 -17.89 -14.75
C VAL A 472 21.05 -18.71 -15.70
N THR A 473 21.38 -19.98 -15.90
CA THR A 473 20.65 -20.91 -16.78
C THR A 473 20.26 -22.16 -15.99
N GLY A 474 19.00 -22.22 -15.55
CA GLY A 474 18.54 -23.28 -14.65
C GLY A 474 19.35 -23.25 -13.34
N ARG A 475 20.13 -24.30 -13.10
CA ARG A 475 21.05 -24.43 -11.95
C ARG A 475 22.51 -24.07 -12.26
N VAL A 476 22.81 -23.69 -13.50
CA VAL A 476 24.18 -23.34 -13.91
C VAL A 476 24.35 -21.83 -13.88
N ILE A 477 25.39 -21.37 -13.20
CA ILE A 477 25.73 -19.96 -13.02
C ILE A 477 27.06 -19.70 -13.73
N ARG A 478 27.13 -18.58 -14.47
CA ARG A 478 28.37 -18.00 -14.98
C ARG A 478 28.74 -16.78 -14.16
N TYR A 479 30.01 -16.59 -13.88
CA TYR A 479 30.52 -15.46 -13.11
C TYR A 479 31.77 -14.86 -13.77
N SER A 480 32.10 -13.62 -13.41
CA SER A 480 33.27 -12.90 -13.93
C SER A 480 34.57 -13.34 -13.27
N GLY A 481 35.70 -13.11 -13.96
CA GLY A 481 37.03 -13.37 -13.42
C GLY A 481 37.50 -14.84 -13.53
N ALA A 482 38.57 -15.16 -12.81
CA ALA A 482 39.20 -16.48 -12.88
C ALA A 482 38.32 -17.58 -12.28
N SER A 483 38.32 -18.75 -12.93
CA SER A 483 37.65 -19.95 -12.44
C SER A 483 38.13 -20.30 -11.03
N ALA A 484 37.20 -20.53 -10.12
CA ALA A 484 37.46 -21.16 -8.84
C ALA A 484 37.27 -22.68 -8.97
N SER A 485 38.06 -23.44 -8.22
CA SER A 485 37.92 -24.88 -8.07
C SER A 485 38.29 -25.26 -6.64
N ALA A 486 37.57 -26.21 -6.04
CA ALA A 486 37.91 -26.69 -4.72
C ALA A 486 37.34 -28.08 -4.44
N PRO A 487 38.00 -28.87 -3.57
CA PRO A 487 37.61 -30.24 -3.26
C PRO A 487 36.53 -30.36 -2.17
N THR A 488 36.20 -29.27 -1.47
CA THR A 488 35.24 -29.28 -0.35
C THR A 488 33.87 -28.74 -0.76
N ARG A 489 32.91 -28.72 0.16
CA ARG A 489 31.58 -28.15 -0.09
C ARG A 489 31.65 -26.63 0.02
N HIS A 490 31.01 -25.96 -0.92
CA HIS A 490 31.00 -24.49 -0.99
C HIS A 490 29.59 -23.96 -1.10
N ARG A 491 29.45 -22.66 -0.86
CA ARG A 491 28.24 -21.90 -1.09
C ARG A 491 28.56 -20.56 -1.72
N LEU A 492 27.57 -20.03 -2.41
CA LEU A 492 27.56 -18.63 -2.83
C LEU A 492 26.95 -17.79 -1.73
N ARG A 493 27.52 -16.64 -1.46
CA ARG A 493 26.90 -15.59 -0.63
C ARG A 493 27.12 -14.23 -1.28
N ARG A 494 26.39 -13.21 -0.83
CA ARG A 494 26.64 -11.85 -1.31
C ARG A 494 28.02 -11.37 -0.86
N ALA A 495 28.74 -10.69 -1.74
CA ALA A 495 30.07 -10.16 -1.42
C ALA A 495 29.99 -9.20 -0.23
N ARG A 496 30.85 -9.40 0.78
CA ARG A 496 30.91 -8.53 1.96
C ARG A 496 31.82 -7.32 1.69
N THR A 497 31.47 -6.14 2.19
CA THR A 497 32.35 -4.97 2.17
C THR A 497 32.66 -4.52 3.60
N LYS A 498 33.87 -3.99 3.80
CA LYS A 498 34.36 -3.64 5.15
C LYS A 498 34.01 -2.22 5.60
N LYS A 499 33.36 -1.39 4.79
CA LYS A 499 33.22 0.05 5.08
C LYS A 499 31.79 0.41 5.52
N PHE A 500 31.52 0.26 6.82
CA PHE A 500 30.41 0.97 7.49
C PHE A 500 30.90 1.78 8.70
N ASP A 501 31.84 1.20 9.47
CA ASP A 501 32.73 1.85 10.46
C ASP A 501 33.85 0.84 10.85
N ALA A 502 34.77 1.19 11.73
CA ALA A 502 35.80 0.29 12.29
C ALA A 502 35.22 -0.91 13.06
N ASP A 503 34.04 -0.74 13.67
CA ASP A 503 33.39 -1.74 14.55
C ASP A 503 32.20 -2.47 13.92
N TYR A 504 32.03 -2.39 12.59
CA TYR A 504 30.86 -2.97 11.91
C TYR A 504 31.21 -3.65 10.58
N GLU A 505 30.75 -4.89 10.41
CA GLU A 505 30.75 -5.57 9.10
C GLU A 505 29.46 -5.26 8.35
N ALA A 506 29.56 -4.96 7.05
CA ALA A 506 28.40 -4.72 6.20
C ALA A 506 28.38 -5.62 4.96
N ILE A 507 27.18 -5.95 4.51
CA ILE A 507 26.96 -6.41 3.13
C ILE A 507 26.47 -5.18 2.38
N ASP A 508 27.34 -4.55 1.60
CA ASP A 508 26.97 -3.42 0.73
C ASP A 508 26.12 -3.96 -0.42
N GLY A 509 24.81 -3.78 -0.27
CA GLY A 509 23.99 -3.48 -1.42
C GLY A 509 23.98 -1.96 -1.53
N LEU A 510 24.24 -1.43 -2.73
CA LEU A 510 24.08 -0.01 -3.08
C LEU A 510 22.72 0.62 -2.63
N SER A 511 21.78 -0.19 -2.14
CA SER A 511 20.41 0.10 -1.71
C SER A 511 20.04 -0.43 -0.31
N PHE A 512 20.94 -0.95 0.53
CA PHE A 512 20.64 -1.27 1.94
C PHE A 512 21.91 -1.61 2.74
N LEU A 513 21.82 -1.48 4.07
CA LEU A 513 22.89 -1.84 5.00
C LEU A 513 22.43 -2.99 5.90
N LEU A 514 22.92 -4.19 5.60
CA LEU A 514 22.94 -5.28 6.56
C LEU A 514 24.17 -5.11 7.42
N VAL A 515 23.96 -4.87 8.70
CA VAL A 515 25.04 -4.52 9.63
C VAL A 515 25.12 -5.54 10.74
N ARG A 516 26.35 -5.91 11.09
CA ARG A 516 26.69 -6.68 12.27
C ARG A 516 27.48 -5.82 13.25
N ARG A 517 27.02 -5.71 14.50
CA ARG A 517 27.74 -5.01 15.57
C ARG A 517 28.96 -5.83 15.99
N VAL A 518 30.17 -5.33 15.80
CA VAL A 518 31.42 -6.00 16.19
C VAL A 518 31.95 -5.37 17.47
N ALA A 519 31.50 -5.85 18.64
CA ALA A 519 32.34 -5.74 19.82
C ALA A 519 33.43 -6.82 19.72
N ALA A 520 34.71 -6.41 19.75
CA ALA A 520 35.88 -7.28 19.55
C ALA A 520 35.95 -8.54 20.46
N ALA A 521 35.18 -8.57 21.57
CA ALA A 521 35.11 -9.70 22.48
C ALA A 521 33.82 -10.54 22.41
N ALA A 522 32.83 -10.18 21.58
CA ALA A 522 31.53 -10.88 21.51
C ALA A 522 31.09 -11.23 20.09
N SER A 523 31.74 -10.66 19.06
CA SER A 523 31.39 -10.87 17.67
C SER A 523 32.27 -11.95 17.04
N GLN A 524 32.00 -13.21 17.39
CA GLN A 524 32.52 -14.36 16.66
C GLN A 524 31.34 -15.15 16.11
N TYR A 525 31.30 -15.34 14.80
CA TYR A 525 30.51 -16.39 14.17
C TYR A 525 31.22 -17.70 14.51
N ASP A 526 31.14 -18.08 15.77
CA ASP A 526 31.60 -19.37 16.26
C ASP A 526 30.39 -20.29 16.23
N ALA A 527 30.57 -21.49 15.67
CA ALA A 527 29.57 -22.55 15.71
C ALA A 527 29.05 -22.83 17.14
N ALA A 528 29.74 -22.36 18.19
CA ALA A 528 29.35 -22.47 19.59
C ALA A 528 28.52 -21.29 20.19
N SER A 529 28.33 -20.14 19.53
CA SER A 529 27.78 -18.92 20.19
C SER A 529 26.34 -18.52 19.85
N GLN A 530 25.70 -19.15 18.87
CA GLN A 530 24.24 -19.15 18.69
C GLN A 530 23.50 -17.78 18.74
N LYS A 531 24.06 -16.71 18.16
CA LYS A 531 23.30 -15.51 17.77
C LYS A 531 23.82 -14.98 16.44
N ALA A 532 22.92 -14.72 15.50
CA ALA A 532 23.22 -13.86 14.37
C ALA A 532 22.89 -12.42 14.80
N ASP A 533 23.91 -11.65 15.20
CA ASP A 533 23.82 -10.21 15.51
C ASP A 533 23.67 -9.36 14.24
N TRP A 534 22.83 -9.81 13.32
CA TRP A 534 22.60 -9.19 12.03
C TRP A 534 21.29 -8.42 12.05
N PHE A 535 21.41 -7.16 11.66
CA PHE A 535 20.32 -6.20 11.68
C PHE A 535 20.14 -5.58 10.31
N LEU A 536 18.89 -5.27 10.00
CA LEU A 536 18.58 -4.17 9.11
C LEU A 536 18.88 -2.87 9.85
N ALA A 537 19.73 -2.02 9.29
CA ALA A 537 20.11 -0.75 9.91
C ALA A 537 19.88 0.43 8.96
N TRP A 538 19.51 1.58 9.53
CA TRP A 538 19.37 2.83 8.79
C TRP A 538 19.79 4.03 9.64
N LYS A 539 20.22 5.10 8.97
CA LYS A 539 20.43 6.40 9.61
C LYS A 539 19.07 6.99 9.96
N GLY A 540 18.83 7.24 11.24
CA GLY A 540 17.60 7.85 11.74
C GLY A 540 17.45 9.30 11.29
N ASP A 541 16.20 9.71 11.06
CA ASP A 541 15.83 11.10 10.80
C ASP A 541 15.43 11.85 12.10
N ALA A 542 14.86 13.05 11.96
CA ALA A 542 14.42 13.85 13.11
C ALA A 542 13.29 13.18 13.91
N ALA A 543 12.41 12.41 13.26
CA ALA A 543 11.34 11.69 13.95
C ALA A 543 11.87 10.48 14.71
N ASP A 544 12.82 9.74 14.12
CA ASP A 544 13.53 8.65 14.78
C ASP A 544 14.31 9.16 16.02
N GLU A 545 14.95 10.34 15.91
CA GLU A 545 15.64 10.99 17.02
C GLU A 545 14.67 11.45 18.13
N ALA A 546 13.50 11.96 17.77
CA ALA A 546 12.47 12.32 18.75
C ALA A 546 11.95 11.09 19.50
N ILE A 547 11.77 9.95 18.82
CA ILE A 547 11.44 8.67 19.46
C ILE A 547 12.53 8.26 20.44
N ARG A 548 13.80 8.31 20.01
CA ARG A 548 14.95 7.90 20.85
C ARG A 548 15.05 8.73 22.14
N LYS A 549 14.81 10.04 22.06
CA LYS A 549 14.88 10.95 23.22
C LYS A 549 13.78 10.73 24.25
N ASP A 550 12.63 10.18 23.83
CA ASP A 550 11.53 9.81 24.71
C ASP A 550 11.66 8.34 25.12
N ALA A 551 12.12 8.08 26.34
CA ALA A 551 12.36 6.72 26.84
C ALA A 551 11.11 5.83 26.83
N ALA A 552 9.92 6.39 27.11
CA ALA A 552 8.67 5.63 27.10
C ALA A 552 8.30 5.25 25.67
N ARG A 553 8.42 6.19 24.73
CA ARG A 553 8.15 5.95 23.31
C ARG A 553 9.17 4.99 22.68
N ALA A 554 10.46 5.12 23.00
CA ALA A 554 11.50 4.20 22.54
C ALA A 554 11.28 2.78 23.06
N ALA A 555 10.99 2.61 24.36
CA ALA A 555 10.70 1.30 24.95
C ALA A 555 9.47 0.65 24.30
N PHE A 556 8.44 1.45 24.02
CA PHE A 556 7.26 1.00 23.31
C PHE A 556 7.58 0.53 21.88
N VAL A 557 8.30 1.35 21.10
CA VAL A 557 8.67 1.01 19.72
C VAL A 557 9.52 -0.27 19.66
N LYS A 558 10.45 -0.42 20.60
CA LYS A 558 11.24 -1.65 20.75
C LYS A 558 10.38 -2.86 21.09
N ALA A 559 9.43 -2.72 22.00
CA ALA A 559 8.56 -3.83 22.41
C ALA A 559 7.56 -4.25 21.31
N GLN A 560 7.01 -3.30 20.56
CA GLN A 560 5.98 -3.57 19.55
C GLN A 560 6.53 -3.83 18.15
N HIS A 561 7.51 -3.04 17.72
CA HIS A 561 8.03 -3.08 16.35
C HIS A 561 9.40 -3.73 16.25
N LEU A 562 9.99 -4.11 17.39
CA LEU A 562 11.35 -4.67 17.45
C LEU A 562 12.41 -3.71 16.88
N ILE A 563 12.12 -2.40 16.86
CA ILE A 563 13.06 -1.38 16.41
C ILE A 563 13.74 -0.79 17.63
N ASP A 564 15.08 -0.86 17.64
CA ASP A 564 15.90 -0.18 18.63
C ASP A 564 16.51 1.08 18.00
N TYR A 565 16.48 2.20 18.70
CA TYR A 565 17.16 3.42 18.25
C TYR A 565 18.32 3.71 19.19
N THR A 566 19.55 3.69 18.68
CA THR A 566 20.76 3.99 19.45
C THR A 566 21.47 5.22 18.89
N GLN A 567 22.34 5.82 19.71
CA GLN A 567 23.25 6.86 19.26
C GLN A 567 24.61 6.21 19.00
N GLU A 568 25.13 6.36 17.78
CA GLU A 568 26.43 5.82 17.39
C GLU A 568 27.33 6.98 16.95
N ARG A 569 28.62 6.89 17.28
CA ARG A 569 29.63 7.78 16.71
C ARG A 569 30.06 7.22 15.36
N ASP A 570 30.07 8.09 14.36
CA ASP A 570 30.67 7.84 13.04
C ASP A 570 31.69 8.95 12.82
N GLY A 571 32.96 8.60 13.03
CA GLY A 571 34.04 9.56 13.21
C GLY A 571 33.77 10.56 14.34
N GLY A 572 33.84 11.86 14.02
CA GLY A 572 33.59 12.95 14.97
C GLY A 572 32.11 13.34 15.13
N THR A 573 31.20 12.73 14.38
CA THR A 573 29.75 13.05 14.43
C THR A 573 29.00 11.97 15.18
N THR A 574 27.98 12.35 15.96
CA THR A 574 27.08 11.38 16.58
C THR A 574 25.75 11.38 15.84
N ARG A 575 25.28 10.20 15.45
CA ARG A 575 24.05 10.01 14.69
C ARG A 575 23.16 8.95 15.32
N THR A 576 21.86 9.08 15.12
CA THR A 576 20.89 8.06 15.55
C THR A 576 20.79 6.98 14.51
N ILE A 577 20.85 5.71 14.94
CA ILE A 577 20.73 4.53 14.10
C ILE A 577 19.51 3.74 14.56
N GLY A 578 18.66 3.36 13.61
CA GLY A 578 17.57 2.41 13.82
C GLY A 578 18.01 1.00 13.49
N TRP A 579 17.63 0.03 14.33
CA TRP A 579 18.00 -1.37 14.22
C TRP A 579 16.77 -2.26 14.22
N PHE A 580 16.64 -3.13 13.22
CA PHE A 580 15.63 -4.19 13.19
C PHE A 580 16.30 -5.57 13.06
N PRO A 581 16.08 -6.50 13.99
CA PRO A 581 16.79 -7.78 14.01
C PRO A 581 16.27 -8.75 12.94
N LEU A 582 17.18 -9.51 12.31
CA LEU A 582 16.80 -10.58 11.37
C LEU A 582 16.45 -11.90 12.07
N TRP A 583 17.07 -12.18 13.22
CA TRP A 583 16.81 -13.36 14.06
C TRP A 583 16.57 -12.95 15.52
N ARG A 584 15.85 -13.79 16.26
CA ARG A 584 15.62 -13.61 17.71
C ARG A 584 15.87 -14.90 18.49
N PRO A 585 16.17 -14.85 19.80
CA PRO A 585 16.23 -16.05 20.64
C PRO A 585 14.89 -16.81 20.63
N SER A 586 14.93 -18.14 20.53
CA SER A 586 13.70 -18.94 20.52
C SER A 586 13.12 -19.12 21.93
N ARG A 587 11.79 -18.96 22.06
CA ARG A 587 11.05 -19.17 23.33
C ARG A 587 10.69 -20.63 23.60
N LYS A 588 10.79 -21.51 22.59
CA LYS A 588 10.37 -22.92 22.69
C LYS A 588 11.41 -23.83 23.35
N GLY A 589 12.55 -23.30 23.76
CA GLY A 589 13.43 -23.93 24.76
C GLY A 589 13.01 -23.43 26.13
N GLY A 590 12.17 -24.21 26.83
CA GLY A 590 11.59 -23.81 28.11
C GLY A 590 12.66 -23.47 29.16
N GLY A 591 12.82 -22.17 29.43
CA GLY A 591 13.62 -21.63 30.51
C GLY A 591 14.10 -20.22 30.18
N PRO A 592 14.24 -19.32 31.17
CA PRO A 592 15.02 -18.11 30.97
C PRO A 592 16.42 -18.53 30.52
N LEU A 593 16.98 -17.80 29.55
CA LEU A 593 18.36 -17.91 29.11
C LEU A 593 19.31 -17.96 30.33
N ARG A 594 19.66 -19.15 30.83
CA ARG A 594 20.89 -19.51 31.59
C ARG A 594 20.80 -20.89 32.27
N ARG A 595 21.65 -21.80 31.82
CA ARG A 595 22.77 -22.32 32.63
C ARG A 595 24.03 -21.99 31.80
N ASP A 596 25.00 -21.31 32.38
CA ASP A 596 26.27 -20.89 31.74
C ASP A 596 26.22 -19.81 30.63
N GLY A 597 25.11 -19.07 30.50
CA GLY A 597 25.08 -17.83 29.70
C GLY A 597 25.01 -17.97 28.18
N LYS A 598 24.75 -19.17 27.62
CA LYS A 598 24.67 -19.38 26.16
C LYS A 598 23.22 -19.43 25.64
N ILE A 599 22.95 -18.79 24.50
CA ILE A 599 21.72 -19.00 23.72
C ILE A 599 21.80 -20.40 23.12
N VAL A 600 20.73 -21.20 23.20
CA VAL A 600 20.72 -22.58 22.66
C VAL A 600 19.81 -22.73 21.44
N ARG A 601 19.13 -21.63 21.01
CA ARG A 601 18.50 -21.56 19.68
C ARG A 601 18.13 -20.14 19.26
N ILE A 602 18.36 -19.80 17.99
CA ILE A 602 17.74 -18.64 17.32
C ILE A 602 16.63 -19.07 16.37
N GLU A 603 15.68 -18.19 16.16
CA GLU A 603 14.61 -18.34 15.16
C GLU A 603 14.52 -17.08 14.29
N PRO A 604 14.15 -17.23 13.00
CA PRO A 604 13.84 -16.09 12.15
C PRO A 604 12.82 -15.16 12.80
N VAL A 605 13.06 -13.85 12.71
CA VAL A 605 12.02 -12.88 13.10
C VAL A 605 10.86 -13.01 12.13
N LYS A 606 9.67 -13.21 12.70
CA LYS A 606 8.40 -13.20 11.98
C LYS A 606 7.64 -11.96 12.40
N VAL A 607 7.29 -11.13 11.42
CA VAL A 607 6.46 -9.95 11.65
C VAL A 607 5.01 -10.41 11.84
N GLU A 608 4.37 -9.95 12.91
CA GLU A 608 3.00 -10.28 13.27
C GLU A 608 2.08 -9.09 12.99
N GLN A 609 0.78 -9.34 12.76
CA GLN A 609 -0.21 -8.28 12.50
C GLN A 609 -0.15 -7.15 13.53
N ARG A 610 -0.02 -7.45 14.82
CA ARG A 610 0.07 -6.41 15.86
C ARG A 610 1.24 -5.43 15.69
N GLN A 611 2.31 -5.86 15.00
CA GLN A 611 3.53 -5.07 14.78
C GLN A 611 3.39 -4.13 13.59
N VAL A 612 2.39 -4.34 12.73
CA VAL A 612 2.00 -3.41 11.65
C VAL A 612 0.71 -2.66 11.96
N ALA A 613 -0.19 -3.26 12.75
CA ALA A 613 -1.50 -2.72 13.10
C ALA A 613 -1.42 -1.41 13.89
N GLY A 614 -0.30 -1.16 14.57
CA GLY A 614 -0.03 0.13 15.19
C GLY A 614 0.20 1.22 14.15
N TRP A 615 0.90 0.95 13.05
CA TRP A 615 1.36 1.99 12.14
C TRP A 615 0.38 2.36 11.03
N THR A 616 -0.92 2.08 11.18
CA THR A 616 -1.84 2.47 10.11
C THR A 616 -1.85 3.96 9.84
N TRP A 617 -1.60 4.83 10.82
CA TRP A 617 -1.55 6.29 10.62
C TRP A 617 -0.84 6.89 11.81
N PHE A 618 0.17 7.74 11.57
CA PHE A 618 0.77 8.62 12.59
C PHE A 618 0.70 7.99 13.99
N PHE A 619 1.53 6.98 14.29
CA PHE A 619 1.34 6.20 15.52
C PHE A 619 1.36 7.12 16.73
N ASP A 620 0.17 7.48 17.19
CA ASP A 620 -0.03 8.47 18.23
C ASP A 620 0.20 7.74 19.55
N PRO A 621 1.17 8.20 20.37
CA PRO A 621 1.38 7.61 21.67
C PRO A 621 0.10 7.64 22.52
N ASP A 622 -0.81 8.59 22.27
CA ASP A 622 -2.13 8.66 22.89
C ASP A 622 -3.05 7.50 22.45
N PRO A 623 -3.40 6.58 23.39
CA PRO A 623 -4.33 5.50 23.11
C PRO A 623 -5.69 5.95 22.57
N ALA A 624 -6.15 7.16 22.92
CA ALA A 624 -7.43 7.70 22.49
C ALA A 624 -7.49 8.07 21.01
N ARG A 625 -6.32 8.17 20.36
CA ARG A 625 -6.18 8.56 18.94
C ARG A 625 -5.80 7.39 18.04
N ARG A 626 -5.62 6.19 18.58
CA ARG A 626 -5.17 5.00 17.82
C ARG A 626 -6.17 4.47 16.80
N ASP A 627 -7.45 4.78 16.97
CA ASP A 627 -8.50 4.41 16.01
C ASP A 627 -8.71 5.49 14.93
N LEU A 628 -7.95 6.58 14.94
CA LEU A 628 -8.10 7.66 13.98
C LEU A 628 -7.35 7.37 12.67
N VAL A 629 -7.99 7.75 11.57
CA VAL A 629 -7.58 7.50 10.20
C VAL A 629 -7.74 8.81 9.40
N PRO A 630 -6.65 9.45 8.93
CA PRO A 630 -6.75 10.51 7.96
C PRO A 630 -7.26 9.93 6.64
N VAL A 631 -8.19 10.65 6.04
CA VAL A 631 -8.84 10.28 4.79
C VAL A 631 -8.96 11.49 3.88
N VAL A 632 -8.91 11.22 2.58
CA VAL A 632 -9.41 12.14 1.54
C VAL A 632 -10.75 11.60 1.09
N ARG A 633 -11.76 12.47 1.00
CA ARG A 633 -13.07 12.06 0.48
C ARG A 633 -13.70 13.16 -0.37
N PRO A 634 -14.59 12.79 -1.31
CA PRO A 634 -15.39 13.76 -2.04
C PRO A 634 -16.18 14.65 -1.08
N ARG A 635 -16.08 15.98 -1.25
CA ARG A 635 -17.00 16.91 -0.61
C ARG A 635 -18.38 16.87 -1.23
N GLU A 636 -19.33 17.26 -0.41
CA GLU A 636 -20.63 17.68 -0.85
C GLU A 636 -20.51 19.06 -1.52
N LEU A 637 -20.88 19.16 -2.80
CA LEU A 637 -20.84 20.39 -3.58
C LEU A 637 -22.20 21.09 -3.62
#